data_AF-A0A094GW90-F1
#
_entry.id   AF-A0A094GW90-F1
#
_cell.length_a   1.000
_cell.length_b   1.000
_cell.length_c   1.000
_cell.angle_alpha   90.00
_cell.angle_beta   90.00
_cell.angle_gamma   90.00
#
_symmetry.space_group_name_H-M   'P 1'
#
loop_
_entity.id
_entity.type
_entity.pdbx_description
1 polymer ?
#
loop_
_entity_poly.entity_id
_entity_poly.type
_entity_poly.pdbx_seq_one_letter_code
_entity_poly.pdbx_strand_id
1 'polypeptide(L)'
;MSSLQPDQDARPPANAYDDMITTLFPVDPDPDLEVEEQTSQTWHIQDWKKLEKKVYWPTFECGGSTWRVLMYPSGNSVDFVSMYIEAGPKVETDQDDWYACAEFAIVLWNPRQPSKYVSNVAKHRFNSTEKDWGFTRFSQLKNLFEVPGGPANSSLLENGEANVTAYVRIIKDPTGVLWENFFNYNSKKATGMVGLKNLGSTGYLNVVLQVLYWITAVRKAVYKIPTQEGARTDVAWALQRLFYSLQTSDTSVTTQELTKSFGWSTMQLFEQQDVVEMLQSLVSQLKTRTHGTPVESLVPDLFLGKQRTFTSGINFDHESSRTEQFSLLSLNVHGHRTLQESLTDYVKVETWNQREQYEVGAQHEPQNVRLGTTFEAFPPVLHLQLKRFQYDISENAMVKLDDFFEFPEELDLSPYLAADVDRSEPSIYVLYGVVAHDGDLAGGRYNAFLRPAVDGQFYKFDDDRVTKATLREAVHNNFGAEDGQLTKKSTAYLLIYIQKSRIDHLLGNFTEDDLPERIVQELARESAEKTHKKEEEAKQRLYVEVSLISDETFQHHHGLDLSTTISSPSDLASPKVYNILGAATLAEFTLKIASEKKIKSSRIRFWFMANRQNKTVRPEYPLEDYTQTFNQIITKQRSNGRKIRLWIEEMELAESSIWPLREGGSSEILLFLKHYDGPQEQMTGVGHVYVRQNDQANNLSTRIIKFMNWPSSALIILFEEVKPGMTTMMDPSETFQGLELQDGDIIRFQRTTESLLLS
;
A
#
# COMPACT_ATOMS: atom_id res chain seq x y z
N MET A 1 -42.13 -2.58 28.63
CA MET A 1 -43.08 -1.46 28.49
C MET A 1 -42.43 -0.46 27.57
N SER A 2 -43.12 -0.10 26.47
CA SER A 2 -42.62 0.67 25.34
C SER A 2 -42.06 2.03 25.74
N SER A 3 -40.78 2.27 25.47
CA SER A 3 -40.23 3.62 25.40
C SER A 3 -40.68 4.26 24.09
N LEU A 4 -41.46 5.32 24.21
CA LEU A 4 -41.89 6.20 23.13
C LEU A 4 -40.65 6.76 22.42
N GLN A 5 -40.43 6.33 21.17
CA GLN A 5 -39.69 7.13 20.21
C GLN A 5 -40.51 8.41 19.96
N PRO A 6 -39.90 9.60 19.96
CA PRO A 6 -40.61 10.81 19.59
C PRO A 6 -41.13 10.71 18.14
N ASP A 7 -42.35 11.19 17.93
CA ASP A 7 -43.14 11.09 16.70
C ASP A 7 -42.35 11.36 15.41
N GLN A 8 -42.53 10.48 14.42
CA GLN A 8 -42.05 10.60 13.04
C GLN A 8 -42.90 11.56 12.17
N ASP A 9 -43.74 12.41 12.78
CA ASP A 9 -44.65 13.29 12.06
C ASP A 9 -44.05 14.70 11.87
N ALA A 10 -43.35 14.86 10.75
CA ALA A 10 -43.45 15.99 9.81
C ALA A 10 -42.20 16.05 8.90
N ARG A 11 -42.00 15.04 8.04
CA ARG A 11 -41.11 15.24 6.90
C ARG A 11 -41.68 16.37 6.04
N PRO A 12 -40.92 17.44 5.75
CA PRO A 12 -41.45 18.54 4.96
C PRO A 12 -41.85 18.02 3.56
N PRO A 13 -42.91 18.60 2.96
CA PRO A 13 -43.27 18.24 1.60
C PRO A 13 -42.13 18.63 0.63
N ALA A 14 -41.90 17.86 -0.42
CA ALA A 14 -40.74 18.02 -1.31
C ALA A 14 -40.68 19.36 -2.07
N ASN A 15 -41.77 20.14 -2.06
CA ASN A 15 -41.86 21.49 -2.61
C ASN A 15 -41.56 22.60 -1.57
N ALA A 16 -41.36 22.26 -0.30
CA ALA A 16 -40.86 23.17 0.74
C ALA A 16 -39.33 23.14 0.74
N TYR A 17 -38.73 23.81 -0.25
CA TYR A 17 -37.29 23.73 -0.55
C TYR A 17 -36.39 24.08 0.64
N ASP A 18 -36.73 25.12 1.41
CA ASP A 18 -35.93 25.58 2.55
C ASP A 18 -35.99 24.61 3.76
N ASP A 19 -37.17 24.02 3.99
CA ASP A 19 -37.33 23.00 5.04
C ASP A 19 -36.63 21.70 4.64
N MET A 20 -36.73 21.34 3.35
CA MET A 20 -36.06 20.17 2.78
C MET A 20 -34.54 20.29 2.87
N ILE A 21 -33.93 21.42 2.51
CA ILE A 21 -32.47 21.57 2.56
C ILE A 21 -31.95 21.49 4.00
N THR A 22 -32.70 22.03 4.97
CA THR A 22 -32.37 21.96 6.40
C THR A 22 -32.51 20.53 6.94
N THR A 23 -33.52 19.79 6.47
CA THR A 23 -33.77 18.40 6.87
C THR A 23 -32.78 17.42 6.23
N LEU A 24 -32.45 17.63 4.95
CA LEU A 24 -31.53 16.78 4.18
C LEU A 24 -30.08 16.98 4.61
N PHE A 25 -29.71 18.22 4.91
CA PHE A 25 -28.38 18.60 5.36
C PHE A 25 -28.49 19.29 6.73
N PRO A 26 -28.60 18.52 7.82
CA PRO A 26 -28.55 19.09 9.16
C PRO A 26 -27.25 19.89 9.33
N VAL A 27 -27.29 20.95 10.15
CA VAL A 27 -26.08 21.75 10.45
C VAL A 27 -25.03 20.81 11.02
N ASP A 28 -23.87 20.75 10.36
CA ASP A 28 -22.77 19.92 10.83
C ASP A 28 -22.34 20.47 12.20
N PRO A 29 -22.21 19.62 13.23
CA PRO A 29 -21.79 20.11 14.53
C PRO A 29 -20.38 20.68 14.50
N ASP A 30 -19.57 20.41 13.46
CA ASP A 30 -18.25 20.99 13.26
C ASP A 30 -18.31 22.49 12.87
N PRO A 31 -17.91 23.42 13.76
CA PRO A 31 -17.91 24.84 13.45
C PRO A 31 -16.87 25.22 12.38
N ASP A 32 -15.88 24.35 12.12
CA ASP A 32 -14.82 24.60 11.14
C ASP A 32 -15.28 24.33 9.68
N LEU A 33 -16.44 23.67 9.49
CA LEU A 33 -17.03 23.38 8.19
C LEU A 33 -18.05 24.45 7.79
N GLU A 34 -17.54 25.58 7.28
CA GLU A 34 -18.36 26.69 6.82
C GLU A 34 -19.10 26.35 5.50
N VAL A 35 -20.40 26.66 5.44
CA VAL A 35 -21.17 26.60 4.20
C VAL A 35 -20.85 27.81 3.34
N GLU A 36 -20.32 27.58 2.14
CA GLU A 36 -19.97 28.66 1.21
C GLU A 36 -21.20 29.13 0.43
N GLU A 37 -21.92 28.20 -0.19
CA GLU A 37 -23.13 28.48 -0.96
C GLU A 37 -24.02 27.23 -0.95
N GLN A 38 -25.34 27.41 -1.06
CA GLN A 38 -26.27 26.31 -1.26
C GLN A 38 -27.39 26.69 -2.21
N THR A 39 -27.87 25.74 -2.99
CA THR A 39 -28.96 25.92 -3.95
C THR A 39 -29.80 24.66 -4.08
N SER A 40 -31.01 24.82 -4.61
CA SER A 40 -31.82 23.72 -5.11
C SER A 40 -32.33 24.02 -6.52
N GLN A 41 -32.49 22.99 -7.35
CA GLN A 41 -33.04 23.09 -8.70
C GLN A 41 -34.00 21.94 -8.96
N THR A 42 -35.16 22.25 -9.54
CA THR A 42 -36.22 21.26 -9.83
C THR A 42 -36.49 21.17 -11.32
N TRP A 43 -36.58 19.95 -11.84
CA TRP A 43 -37.01 19.65 -13.20
C TRP A 43 -38.29 18.83 -13.19
N HIS A 44 -39.22 19.21 -14.07
CA HIS A 44 -40.50 18.52 -14.24
C HIS A 44 -40.45 17.52 -15.41
N ILE A 45 -40.72 16.26 -15.12
CA ILE A 45 -40.87 15.16 -16.07
C ILE A 45 -42.34 15.04 -16.42
N GLN A 46 -42.69 15.28 -17.68
CA GLN A 46 -44.07 15.14 -18.17
C GLN A 46 -44.44 13.69 -18.51
N ASP A 47 -43.48 12.91 -19.06
CA ASP A 47 -43.72 11.53 -19.49
C ASP A 47 -42.47 10.67 -19.28
N TRP A 48 -42.45 9.93 -18.16
CA TRP A 48 -41.33 9.07 -17.79
C TRP A 48 -40.98 8.02 -18.84
N LYS A 49 -41.97 7.49 -19.58
CA LYS A 49 -41.76 6.41 -20.54
C LYS A 49 -41.07 6.87 -21.82
N LYS A 50 -41.07 8.17 -22.10
CA LYS A 50 -40.39 8.77 -23.26
C LYS A 50 -38.95 9.18 -22.99
N LEU A 51 -38.48 9.05 -21.75
CA LEU A 51 -37.12 9.40 -21.41
C LEU A 51 -36.12 8.45 -22.08
N GLU A 52 -35.02 9.01 -22.57
CA GLU A 52 -33.91 8.23 -23.12
C GLU A 52 -33.26 7.35 -22.05
N LYS A 53 -32.48 6.36 -22.48
CA LYS A 53 -31.75 5.47 -21.56
C LYS A 53 -30.81 6.25 -20.62
N LYS A 54 -30.28 7.38 -21.07
CA LYS A 54 -29.38 8.27 -20.35
C LYS A 54 -29.85 9.71 -20.58
N VAL A 55 -30.11 10.45 -19.51
CA VAL A 55 -30.66 11.81 -19.57
C VAL A 55 -29.76 12.76 -18.81
N TYR A 56 -29.39 13.86 -19.45
CA TYR A 56 -28.69 14.98 -18.84
C TYR A 56 -29.66 16.15 -18.64
N TRP A 57 -29.77 16.62 -17.40
CA TRP A 57 -30.57 17.80 -17.08
C TRP A 57 -29.77 19.09 -17.33
N PRO A 58 -30.46 20.23 -17.56
CA PRO A 58 -29.81 21.54 -17.66
C PRO A 58 -28.86 21.84 -16.50
N THR A 59 -27.77 22.53 -16.80
CA THR A 59 -26.77 22.93 -15.82
C THR A 59 -27.25 24.08 -14.94
N PHE A 60 -26.75 24.14 -13.71
CA PHE A 60 -26.94 25.24 -12.77
C PHE A 60 -25.63 25.56 -12.05
N GLU A 61 -25.52 26.74 -11.45
CA GLU A 61 -24.30 27.19 -10.76
C GLU A 61 -24.48 27.17 -9.23
N CYS A 62 -23.42 26.82 -8.51
CA CYS A 62 -23.32 26.90 -7.04
C CYS A 62 -21.84 26.84 -6.61
N GLY A 63 -21.41 27.75 -5.74
CA GLY A 63 -20.05 27.82 -5.19
C GLY A 63 -18.96 27.86 -6.26
N GLY A 64 -19.16 28.69 -7.28
CA GLY A 64 -18.19 28.83 -8.38
C GLY A 64 -18.02 27.59 -9.27
N SER A 65 -18.88 26.57 -9.13
CA SER A 65 -18.89 25.35 -9.95
C SER A 65 -20.19 25.18 -10.73
N THR A 66 -20.13 24.46 -11.83
CA THR A 66 -21.28 24.11 -12.67
C THR A 66 -21.74 22.70 -12.33
N TRP A 67 -23.04 22.52 -12.13
CA TRP A 67 -23.65 21.28 -11.67
C TRP A 67 -24.74 20.82 -12.64
N ARG A 68 -24.92 19.51 -12.82
CA ARG A 68 -26.07 18.93 -13.53
C ARG A 68 -26.45 17.57 -12.98
N VAL A 69 -27.70 17.19 -13.14
CA VAL A 69 -28.15 15.83 -12.82
C VAL A 69 -28.01 14.94 -14.04
N LEU A 70 -27.40 13.77 -13.84
CA LEU A 70 -27.33 12.67 -14.79
C LEU A 70 -28.24 11.52 -14.31
N MET A 71 -29.17 11.09 -15.14
CA MET A 71 -30.15 10.05 -14.80
C MET A 71 -30.16 8.90 -15.80
N TYR A 72 -30.28 7.68 -15.29
CA TYR A 72 -30.60 6.47 -16.05
C TYR A 72 -31.99 5.98 -15.64
N PRO A 73 -33.07 6.37 -16.35
CA PRO A 73 -34.46 6.12 -15.94
C PRO A 73 -34.85 4.64 -15.96
N SER A 74 -34.16 3.83 -16.77
CA SER A 74 -34.32 2.36 -16.83
C SER A 74 -33.16 1.62 -16.16
N GLY A 75 -32.27 2.35 -15.50
CA GLY A 75 -31.12 1.82 -14.77
C GLY A 75 -29.81 1.70 -15.55
N ASN A 76 -28.71 1.76 -14.80
CA ASN A 76 -27.35 1.62 -15.28
C ASN A 76 -26.84 0.19 -15.03
N SER A 77 -27.30 -0.77 -15.86
CA SER A 77 -27.04 -2.21 -15.68
C SER A 77 -27.62 -2.83 -14.40
N VAL A 78 -28.63 -2.18 -13.81
CA VAL A 78 -29.37 -2.62 -12.61
C VAL A 78 -30.85 -2.32 -12.75
N ASP A 79 -31.73 -3.06 -12.05
CA ASP A 79 -33.20 -2.86 -12.07
C ASP A 79 -33.69 -1.70 -11.16
N PHE A 80 -32.87 -0.65 -11.05
CA PHE A 80 -33.11 0.55 -10.26
C PHE A 80 -32.92 1.76 -11.15
N VAL A 81 -33.66 2.84 -10.90
CA VAL A 81 -33.28 4.16 -11.41
C VAL A 81 -31.94 4.52 -10.79
N SER A 82 -31.02 5.01 -11.62
CA SER A 82 -29.72 5.49 -11.18
C SER A 82 -29.66 7.01 -11.40
N MET A 83 -29.25 7.76 -10.39
CA MET A 83 -29.13 9.22 -10.47
C MET A 83 -27.79 9.67 -9.89
N TYR A 84 -27.13 10.58 -10.60
CA TYR A 84 -25.83 11.13 -10.28
C TYR A 84 -25.88 12.65 -10.38
N ILE A 85 -25.04 13.31 -9.62
CA ILE A 85 -24.70 14.71 -9.85
C ILE A 85 -23.34 14.74 -10.52
N GLU A 86 -23.24 15.52 -11.58
CA GLU A 86 -21.99 15.81 -12.27
C GLU A 86 -21.65 17.28 -12.05
N ALA A 87 -20.38 17.53 -11.76
CA ALA A 87 -19.82 18.84 -11.49
C ALA A 87 -18.66 19.15 -12.46
N GLY A 88 -18.47 20.43 -12.74
CA GLY A 88 -17.38 20.94 -13.56
C GLY A 88 -16.98 22.35 -13.14
N PRO A 89 -15.81 22.84 -13.57
CA PRO A 89 -15.38 24.20 -13.28
C PRO A 89 -16.31 25.21 -13.98
N LYS A 90 -16.46 26.40 -13.41
CA LYS A 90 -17.21 27.49 -14.06
C LYS A 90 -16.50 28.07 -15.27
N VAL A 91 -15.16 27.99 -15.32
CA VAL A 91 -14.34 28.42 -16.46
C VAL A 91 -13.62 27.20 -17.04
N GLU A 92 -13.76 26.95 -18.35
CA GLU A 92 -13.17 25.78 -19.01
C GLU A 92 -11.63 25.74 -18.97
N THR A 93 -10.96 26.86 -18.69
CA THR A 93 -9.49 26.91 -18.57
C THR A 93 -8.95 26.26 -17.29
N ASP A 94 -9.80 26.02 -16.29
CA ASP A 94 -9.39 25.51 -14.98
C ASP A 94 -9.64 23.99 -14.83
N GLN A 95 -9.78 23.28 -15.96
CA GLN A 95 -10.16 21.86 -15.98
C GLN A 95 -9.22 20.92 -15.23
N ASP A 96 -7.95 21.29 -15.07
CA ASP A 96 -6.92 20.41 -14.50
C ASP A 96 -6.73 20.56 -12.97
N ASP A 97 -7.15 21.68 -12.35
CA ASP A 97 -6.86 21.99 -10.94
C ASP A 97 -8.06 22.61 -10.19
N TRP A 98 -9.28 22.10 -10.44
CA TRP A 98 -10.48 22.51 -9.74
C TRP A 98 -10.97 21.42 -8.79
N TYR A 99 -11.62 21.83 -7.70
CA TYR A 99 -12.33 20.92 -6.81
C TYR A 99 -13.59 21.59 -6.25
N ALA A 100 -14.56 20.79 -5.84
CA ALA A 100 -15.72 21.24 -5.07
C ALA A 100 -16.14 20.18 -4.05
N CYS A 101 -16.09 20.54 -2.75
CA CYS A 101 -16.61 19.69 -1.69
C CYS A 101 -18.10 20.01 -1.52
N ALA A 102 -18.97 19.06 -1.87
CA ALA A 102 -20.41 19.26 -1.82
C ALA A 102 -21.12 18.16 -1.02
N GLU A 103 -22.02 18.61 -0.14
CA GLU A 103 -23.16 17.80 0.30
C GLU A 103 -24.24 17.94 -0.76
N PHE A 104 -24.76 16.83 -1.23
CA PHE A 104 -25.80 16.86 -2.23
C PHE A 104 -26.89 15.83 -1.97
N ALA A 105 -28.08 16.15 -2.44
CA ALA A 105 -29.23 15.27 -2.35
C ALA A 105 -30.00 15.31 -3.66
N ILE A 106 -30.52 14.16 -4.05
CA ILE A 106 -31.46 14.05 -5.17
C ILE A 106 -32.78 13.57 -4.60
N VAL A 107 -33.85 14.29 -4.92
CA VAL A 107 -35.21 14.02 -4.47
C VAL A 107 -36.12 13.80 -5.67
N LEU A 108 -36.67 12.60 -5.79
CA LEU A 108 -37.68 12.27 -6.78
C LEU A 108 -39.05 12.27 -6.08
N TRP A 109 -39.97 13.11 -6.56
CA TRP A 109 -41.25 13.34 -5.88
C TRP A 109 -42.43 13.52 -6.84
N ASN A 110 -43.63 13.27 -6.32
CA ASN A 110 -44.86 13.38 -7.10
C ASN A 110 -45.37 14.84 -7.15
N PRO A 111 -45.50 15.46 -8.34
CA PRO A 111 -45.91 16.87 -8.47
C PRO A 111 -47.28 17.20 -7.84
N ARG A 112 -48.19 16.23 -7.78
CA ARG A 112 -49.55 16.38 -7.23
C ARG A 112 -49.63 16.06 -5.76
N GLN A 113 -48.70 15.26 -5.25
CA GLN A 113 -48.60 14.88 -3.85
C GLN A 113 -47.13 15.04 -3.37
N PRO A 114 -46.69 16.27 -3.05
CA PRO A 114 -45.30 16.52 -2.69
C PRO A 114 -44.81 15.78 -1.43
N SER A 115 -45.71 15.25 -0.61
CA SER A 115 -45.36 14.40 0.53
C SER A 115 -44.90 12.98 0.13
N LYS A 116 -45.18 12.54 -1.10
CA LYS A 116 -44.66 11.28 -1.66
C LYS A 116 -43.36 11.54 -2.41
N TYR A 117 -42.24 11.18 -1.78
CA TYR A 117 -40.93 11.33 -2.39
C TYR A 117 -39.93 10.27 -1.92
N VAL A 118 -38.88 10.08 -2.72
CA VAL A 118 -37.67 9.32 -2.39
C VAL A 118 -36.48 10.26 -2.48
N SER A 119 -35.65 10.27 -1.44
CA SER A 119 -34.49 11.15 -1.35
C SER A 119 -33.26 10.37 -0.89
N ASN A 120 -32.13 10.58 -1.55
CA ASN A 120 -30.83 10.11 -1.07
C ASN A 120 -29.88 11.29 -0.93
N VAL A 121 -29.03 11.22 0.09
CA VAL A 121 -28.04 12.24 0.46
C VAL A 121 -26.65 11.63 0.38
N ALA A 122 -25.67 12.39 -0.10
CA ALA A 122 -24.26 12.02 -0.12
C ALA A 122 -23.37 13.25 0.11
N LYS A 123 -22.14 13.00 0.54
CA LYS A 123 -21.07 14.01 0.60
C LYS A 123 -19.94 13.54 -0.32
N HIS A 124 -19.37 14.43 -1.12
CA HIS A 124 -18.31 14.06 -2.05
C HIS A 124 -17.43 15.26 -2.44
N ARG A 125 -16.18 14.98 -2.82
CA ARG A 125 -15.24 15.94 -3.39
C ARG A 125 -15.16 15.72 -4.89
N PHE A 126 -15.78 16.60 -5.65
CA PHE A 126 -15.74 16.58 -7.10
C PHE A 126 -14.43 17.21 -7.59
N ASN A 127 -13.81 16.62 -8.62
CA ASN A 127 -12.58 17.13 -9.22
C ASN A 127 -12.46 16.67 -10.69
N SER A 128 -11.32 16.94 -11.33
CA SER A 128 -11.06 16.58 -12.72
C SER A 128 -11.12 15.08 -13.02
N THR A 129 -10.85 14.22 -12.03
CA THR A 129 -10.88 12.75 -12.15
C THR A 129 -12.24 12.16 -11.78
N GLU A 130 -12.88 12.70 -10.74
CA GLU A 130 -14.19 12.28 -10.23
C GLU A 130 -15.20 13.41 -10.45
N LYS A 131 -15.66 13.52 -11.71
CA LYS A 131 -16.60 14.59 -12.12
C LYS A 131 -18.04 14.27 -11.75
N ASP A 132 -18.39 13.00 -11.56
CA ASP A 132 -19.74 12.57 -11.21
C ASP A 132 -19.78 11.59 -10.04
N TRP A 133 -20.77 11.77 -9.18
CA TRP A 133 -21.01 10.91 -8.02
C TRP A 133 -22.51 10.78 -7.75
N GLY A 134 -22.92 9.63 -7.20
CA GLY A 134 -24.34 9.43 -6.90
C GLY A 134 -24.73 7.99 -6.63
N PHE A 135 -25.95 7.64 -7.02
CA PHE A 135 -26.66 6.48 -6.53
C PHE A 135 -27.05 5.55 -7.67
N THR A 136 -26.26 4.50 -7.89
CA THR A 136 -26.58 3.45 -8.87
C THR A 136 -27.90 2.75 -8.55
N ARG A 137 -28.22 2.57 -7.26
CA ARG A 137 -29.47 1.99 -6.77
C ARG A 137 -30.31 3.05 -6.04
N PHE A 138 -30.81 4.06 -6.76
CA PHE A 138 -31.58 5.15 -6.15
C PHE A 138 -33.01 4.71 -5.76
N SER A 139 -33.79 4.21 -6.72
CA SER A 139 -35.16 3.72 -6.48
C SER A 139 -35.48 2.50 -7.34
N GLN A 140 -36.17 1.50 -6.78
CA GLN A 140 -36.55 0.29 -7.52
C GLN A 140 -37.59 0.61 -8.58
N LEU A 141 -37.38 0.12 -9.81
CA LEU A 141 -38.29 0.40 -10.93
C LEU A 141 -39.74 -0.01 -10.65
N LYS A 142 -39.94 -1.14 -9.96
CA LYS A 142 -41.28 -1.63 -9.57
C LYS A 142 -42.04 -0.73 -8.60
N ASN A 143 -41.36 0.14 -7.85
CA ASN A 143 -42.00 1.05 -6.89
C ASN A 143 -42.42 2.37 -7.55
N LEU A 144 -41.97 2.62 -8.79
CA LEU A 144 -42.27 3.85 -9.51
C LEU A 144 -43.63 3.78 -10.21
N PHE A 145 -43.99 2.61 -10.73
CA PHE A 145 -45.21 2.39 -11.51
C PHE A 145 -46.29 1.71 -10.68
N GLU A 146 -47.56 1.98 -11.00
CA GLU A 146 -48.71 1.30 -10.40
C GLU A 146 -48.66 -0.21 -10.65
N VAL A 147 -48.82 -0.99 -9.58
CA VAL A 147 -49.00 -2.44 -9.67
C VAL A 147 -50.49 -2.74 -9.82
N PRO A 148 -50.94 -3.44 -10.89
CA PRO A 148 -52.33 -3.82 -11.05
C PRO A 148 -52.81 -4.66 -9.85
N GLY A 149 -53.79 -4.16 -9.09
CA GLY A 149 -54.35 -4.83 -7.90
C GLY A 149 -53.69 -4.51 -6.55
N GLY A 150 -52.75 -3.55 -6.50
CA GLY A 150 -52.17 -3.04 -5.26
C GLY A 150 -53.06 -2.02 -4.53
N PRO A 151 -52.80 -1.71 -3.24
CA PRO A 151 -53.50 -0.63 -2.54
C PRO A 151 -53.31 0.70 -3.27
N ALA A 152 -54.39 1.48 -3.38
CA ALA A 152 -54.53 2.68 -4.24
C ALA A 152 -53.66 3.90 -3.86
N ASN A 153 -52.45 3.69 -3.33
CA ASN A 153 -51.59 4.77 -2.84
C ASN A 153 -50.08 4.47 -2.87
N SER A 154 -49.64 3.42 -3.58
CA SER A 154 -48.25 2.91 -3.49
C SER A 154 -47.29 3.37 -4.60
N SER A 155 -47.78 3.98 -5.69
CA SER A 155 -46.94 4.44 -6.81
C SER A 155 -46.43 5.86 -6.59
N LEU A 156 -45.17 6.08 -6.99
CA LEU A 156 -44.58 7.43 -6.99
C LEU A 156 -45.00 8.24 -8.24
N LEU A 157 -45.12 7.58 -9.40
CA LEU A 157 -45.51 8.22 -10.66
C LEU A 157 -47.01 8.12 -10.88
N GLU A 158 -47.72 9.25 -10.84
CA GLU A 158 -49.13 9.35 -11.26
C GLU A 158 -49.15 9.94 -12.69
N ASN A 159 -49.81 9.27 -13.64
CA ASN A 159 -49.85 9.63 -15.07
C ASN A 159 -48.49 9.72 -15.79
N GLY A 160 -47.43 9.14 -15.21
CA GLY A 160 -46.08 9.21 -15.79
C GLY A 160 -45.35 10.53 -15.53
N GLU A 161 -45.92 11.41 -14.69
CA GLU A 161 -45.33 12.68 -14.28
C GLU A 161 -44.47 12.52 -13.01
N ALA A 162 -43.36 13.24 -12.92
CA ALA A 162 -42.49 13.30 -11.74
C ALA A 162 -41.77 14.65 -11.65
N ASN A 163 -41.34 15.04 -10.46
CA ASN A 163 -40.36 16.10 -10.29
C ASN A 163 -39.07 15.53 -9.72
N VAL A 164 -37.94 16.00 -10.23
CA VAL A 164 -36.61 15.72 -9.69
C VAL A 164 -36.05 17.02 -9.16
N THR A 165 -35.71 17.06 -7.88
CA THR A 165 -35.00 18.19 -7.26
C THR A 165 -33.60 17.77 -6.88
N ALA A 166 -32.59 18.52 -7.32
CA ALA A 166 -31.24 18.42 -6.80
C ALA A 166 -31.00 19.53 -5.78
N TYR A 167 -30.48 19.16 -4.61
CA TYR A 167 -29.99 20.07 -3.60
C TYR A 167 -28.47 19.95 -3.56
N VAL A 168 -27.77 21.07 -3.55
CA VAL A 168 -26.30 21.14 -3.48
C VAL A 168 -25.92 22.18 -2.45
N ARG A 169 -25.10 21.79 -1.48
CA ARG A 169 -24.50 22.66 -0.47
C ARG A 169 -22.99 22.52 -0.54
N ILE A 170 -22.30 23.61 -0.85
CA ILE A 170 -20.84 23.67 -0.95
C ILE A 170 -20.26 23.94 0.42
N ILE A 171 -19.34 23.09 0.83
CA ILE A 171 -18.61 23.21 2.08
C ILE A 171 -17.20 23.68 1.78
N LYS A 172 -16.80 24.77 2.44
CA LYS A 172 -15.44 25.27 2.36
C LYS A 172 -14.51 24.24 2.98
N ASP A 173 -13.44 23.91 2.27
CA ASP A 173 -12.46 22.92 2.71
C ASP A 173 -11.27 23.60 3.42
N PRO A 174 -11.22 23.60 4.77
CA PRO A 174 -10.10 24.20 5.50
C PRO A 174 -8.82 23.36 5.41
N THR A 175 -8.94 22.04 5.16
CA THR A 175 -7.80 21.11 5.21
C THR A 175 -7.19 20.84 3.83
N GLY A 176 -7.90 21.17 2.76
CA GLY A 176 -7.51 20.86 1.37
C GLY A 176 -7.70 19.39 0.99
N VAL A 177 -8.25 18.56 1.89
CA VAL A 177 -8.47 17.12 1.69
C VAL A 177 -9.85 16.65 2.16
N LEU A 178 -10.79 17.57 2.36
CA LEU A 178 -12.14 17.20 2.80
C LEU A 178 -12.80 16.26 1.78
N TRP A 179 -13.16 15.05 2.24
CA TRP A 179 -13.71 13.95 1.44
C TRP A 179 -12.85 13.49 0.24
N GLU A 180 -11.55 13.73 0.30
CA GLU A 180 -10.58 13.25 -0.68
C GLU A 180 -10.48 11.71 -0.68
N ASN A 181 -10.35 11.11 -1.87
CA ASN A 181 -10.21 9.65 -2.02
C ASN A 181 -8.77 9.16 -1.81
N PHE A 182 -7.82 10.11 -1.72
CA PHE A 182 -6.37 9.96 -1.55
C PHE A 182 -5.65 9.22 -2.68
N PHE A 183 -6.30 8.97 -3.82
CA PHE A 183 -5.66 8.35 -4.97
C PHE A 183 -4.58 9.29 -5.53
N ASN A 184 -3.33 8.82 -5.58
CA ASN A 184 -2.15 9.64 -5.95
C ASN A 184 -1.89 10.86 -5.04
N TYR A 185 -2.40 10.87 -3.80
CA TYR A 185 -2.16 11.96 -2.86
C TYR A 185 -0.66 12.11 -2.56
N ASN A 186 -0.16 13.34 -2.69
CA ASN A 186 1.22 13.68 -2.37
C ASN A 186 1.27 14.57 -1.12
N SER A 187 1.62 13.95 0.01
CA SER A 187 1.76 14.62 1.31
C SER A 187 2.66 15.87 1.24
N LYS A 188 3.80 15.80 0.52
CA LYS A 188 4.76 16.90 0.41
C LYS A 188 4.16 18.09 -0.33
N LYS A 189 3.45 17.86 -1.43
CA LYS A 189 2.81 18.94 -2.19
C LYS A 189 1.66 19.60 -1.42
N ALA A 190 0.85 18.81 -0.72
CA ALA A 190 -0.32 19.31 0.00
C ALA A 190 0.02 20.01 1.32
N THR A 191 1.06 19.55 2.02
CA THR A 191 1.37 20.01 3.40
C THR A 191 2.77 20.58 3.58
N GLY A 192 3.68 20.37 2.63
CA GLY A 192 5.12 20.62 2.79
C GLY A 192 5.86 19.52 3.56
N MET A 193 5.15 18.49 4.04
CA MET A 193 5.62 17.46 4.96
C MET A 193 5.53 16.06 4.38
N VAL A 194 6.34 15.12 4.88
CA VAL A 194 6.29 13.70 4.46
C VAL A 194 5.99 12.78 5.62
N GLY A 195 5.29 11.69 5.31
CA GLY A 195 4.99 10.62 6.25
C GLY A 195 6.08 9.55 6.30
N LEU A 196 5.86 8.58 7.17
CA LEU A 196 6.70 7.40 7.37
C LEU A 196 5.99 6.15 6.84
N LYS A 197 6.68 5.33 6.06
CA LYS A 197 6.10 4.09 5.55
C LYS A 197 5.81 3.13 6.70
N ASN A 198 4.59 2.61 6.74
CA ASN A 198 4.25 1.52 7.63
C ASN A 198 4.91 0.21 7.14
N LEU A 199 5.74 -0.41 7.99
CA LEU A 199 6.44 -1.66 7.67
C LEU A 199 5.71 -2.91 8.20
N GLY A 200 4.45 -2.76 8.62
CA GLY A 200 3.63 -3.83 9.18
C GLY A 200 2.74 -3.28 10.29
N SER A 201 3.16 -3.52 11.54
CA SER A 201 2.49 -3.03 12.75
C SER A 201 3.25 -1.87 13.42
N THR A 202 4.11 -1.17 12.67
CA THR A 202 5.06 -0.17 13.21
C THR A 202 4.46 1.23 13.42
N GLY A 203 3.12 1.36 13.43
CA GLY A 203 2.45 2.66 13.57
C GLY A 203 2.82 3.40 14.86
N TYR A 204 3.01 2.66 15.96
CA TYR A 204 3.45 3.21 17.25
C TYR A 204 4.82 3.90 17.13
N LEU A 205 5.78 3.30 16.41
CA LEU A 205 7.11 3.86 16.15
C LEU A 205 7.01 5.09 15.25
N ASN A 206 6.20 5.05 14.20
CA ASN A 206 6.04 6.15 13.26
C ASN A 206 5.53 7.42 13.95
N VAL A 207 4.51 7.28 14.80
CA VAL A 207 3.97 8.38 15.60
C VAL A 207 5.03 8.97 16.54
N VAL A 208 5.77 8.14 17.28
CA VAL A 208 6.84 8.61 18.19
C VAL A 208 7.91 9.38 17.43
N LEU A 209 8.31 8.88 16.26
CA LEU A 209 9.32 9.54 15.43
C LEU A 209 8.84 10.90 14.91
N GLN A 210 7.58 11.02 14.50
CA GLN A 210 7.01 12.29 14.07
C GLN A 210 6.91 13.29 15.24
N VAL A 211 6.46 12.84 16.42
CA VAL A 211 6.40 13.66 17.65
C VAL A 211 7.77 14.27 17.96
N LEU A 212 8.82 13.45 17.94
CA LEU A 212 10.19 13.89 18.25
C LEU A 212 10.81 14.74 17.13
N TYR A 213 10.54 14.42 15.87
CA TYR A 213 11.13 15.10 14.71
C TYR A 213 10.70 16.57 14.62
N TRP A 214 9.42 16.85 14.85
CA TRP A 214 8.85 18.20 14.70
C TRP A 214 9.23 19.15 15.84
N ILE A 215 9.74 18.64 16.96
CA ILE A 215 10.36 19.47 17.98
C ILE A 215 11.77 19.83 17.49
N THR A 216 11.91 21.04 16.92
CA THR A 216 13.17 21.47 16.31
C THR A 216 14.36 21.36 17.26
N ALA A 217 14.20 21.68 18.56
CA ALA A 217 15.26 21.52 19.55
C ALA A 217 15.78 20.07 19.67
N VAL A 218 14.88 19.08 19.61
CA VAL A 218 15.24 17.66 19.63
C VAL A 218 15.99 17.28 18.36
N ARG A 219 15.51 17.71 17.20
CA ARG A 219 16.18 17.49 15.91
C ARG A 219 17.60 18.06 15.90
N LYS A 220 17.78 19.31 16.37
CA LYS A 220 19.11 19.95 16.51
C LYS A 220 20.01 19.18 17.49
N ALA A 221 19.47 18.69 18.60
CA ALA A 221 20.22 17.88 19.55
C ALA A 221 20.68 16.56 18.92
N VAL A 222 19.79 15.85 18.21
CA VAL A 222 20.09 14.58 17.52
C VAL A 222 21.21 14.75 16.49
N TYR A 223 21.22 15.83 15.71
CA TYR A 223 22.29 16.08 14.74
C TYR A 223 23.65 16.39 15.35
N LYS A 224 23.70 16.88 16.59
CA LYS A 224 24.97 17.14 17.30
C LYS A 224 25.56 15.91 17.97
N ILE A 225 24.84 14.78 18.01
CA ILE A 225 25.34 13.53 18.59
C ILE A 225 26.49 12.99 17.73
N PRO A 226 27.68 12.72 18.30
CA PRO A 226 28.81 12.20 17.54
C PRO A 226 28.55 10.74 17.10
N THR A 227 28.63 10.49 15.79
CA THR A 227 28.40 9.17 15.18
C THR A 227 29.58 8.73 14.32
N GLN A 228 29.86 7.42 14.24
CA GLN A 228 30.96 6.85 13.45
C GLN A 228 30.51 6.47 12.03
N GLU A 229 31.42 6.56 11.06
CA GLU A 229 31.14 6.33 9.63
C GLU A 229 30.80 4.88 9.35
N GLY A 230 29.74 4.64 8.57
CA GLY A 230 29.33 3.28 8.19
C GLY A 230 28.75 2.42 9.32
N ALA A 231 28.53 2.97 10.52
CA ALA A 231 27.94 2.27 11.66
C ALA A 231 26.42 2.07 11.47
N ARG A 232 26.02 1.23 10.49
CA ARG A 232 24.61 0.92 10.17
C ARG A 232 23.84 0.25 11.32
N THR A 233 24.53 -0.23 12.34
CA THR A 233 23.98 -0.79 13.58
C THR A 233 23.79 0.26 14.67
N ASP A 234 24.26 1.50 14.47
CA ASP A 234 24.11 2.56 15.45
C ASP A 234 22.75 3.26 15.30
N VAL A 235 21.98 3.25 16.39
CA VAL A 235 20.67 3.89 16.50
C VAL A 235 20.76 5.40 16.27
N ALA A 236 21.77 6.07 16.82
CA ALA A 236 21.91 7.52 16.67
C ALA A 236 22.12 7.90 15.20
N TRP A 237 22.96 7.13 14.50
CA TRP A 237 23.21 7.28 13.07
C TRP A 237 21.94 7.01 12.24
N ALA A 238 21.24 5.91 12.51
CA ALA A 238 19.99 5.59 11.81
C ALA A 238 18.93 6.68 12.01
N LEU A 239 18.82 7.25 13.22
CA LEU A 239 17.88 8.32 13.53
C LEU A 239 18.25 9.65 12.82
N GLN A 240 19.54 10.02 12.81
CA GLN A 240 20.04 11.18 12.07
C GLN A 240 19.70 11.09 10.58
N ARG A 241 19.95 9.93 9.97
CA ARG A 241 19.62 9.67 8.56
C ARG A 241 18.12 9.75 8.28
N LEU A 242 17.32 9.20 9.19
CA LEU A 242 15.86 9.25 9.09
C LEU A 242 15.37 10.70 9.14
N PHE A 243 15.84 11.50 10.10
CA PHE A 243 15.45 12.91 10.23
C PHE A 243 15.87 13.74 9.00
N TYR A 244 17.05 13.48 8.46
CA TYR A 244 17.48 14.11 7.21
C TYR A 244 16.58 13.74 6.03
N SER A 245 16.22 12.45 5.94
CA SER A 245 15.34 11.97 4.88
C SER A 245 13.92 12.57 5.01
N LEU A 246 13.39 12.74 6.22
CA LEU A 246 12.13 13.43 6.47
C LEU A 246 12.15 14.91 6.05
N GLN A 247 13.33 15.54 6.11
CA GLN A 247 13.48 16.93 5.70
C GLN A 247 13.57 17.10 4.18
N THR A 248 14.30 16.22 3.50
CA THR A 248 14.71 16.40 2.09
C THR A 248 13.92 15.56 1.10
N SER A 249 13.29 14.46 1.51
CA SER A 249 12.55 13.58 0.61
C SER A 249 11.23 14.22 0.16
N ASP A 250 10.86 13.95 -1.08
CA ASP A 250 9.53 14.27 -1.65
C ASP A 250 8.51 13.12 -1.45
N THR A 251 8.98 11.97 -0.97
CA THR A 251 8.15 10.75 -0.79
C THR A 251 8.27 10.21 0.63
N SER A 252 7.32 9.34 1.03
CA SER A 252 7.31 8.74 2.36
C SER A 252 8.60 7.98 2.66
N VAL A 253 9.10 8.18 3.87
CA VAL A 253 10.43 7.72 4.29
C VAL A 253 10.30 6.37 5.00
N THR A 254 11.27 5.47 4.78
CA THR A 254 11.26 4.14 5.40
C THR A 254 12.05 4.12 6.71
N THR A 255 11.53 3.40 7.72
CA THR A 255 12.16 3.20 9.03
C THR A 255 13.00 1.91 9.11
N GLN A 256 13.22 1.22 7.98
CA GLN A 256 13.87 -0.11 7.94
C GLN A 256 15.27 -0.15 8.55
N GLU A 257 16.06 0.91 8.39
CA GLU A 257 17.41 0.95 8.95
C GLU A 257 17.38 1.15 10.47
N LEU A 258 16.43 1.95 10.96
CA LEU A 258 16.25 2.19 12.38
C LEU A 258 15.77 0.92 13.10
N THR A 259 14.78 0.22 12.56
CA THR A 259 14.30 -1.03 13.15
C THR A 259 15.38 -2.12 13.16
N LYS A 260 16.22 -2.18 12.11
CA LYS A 260 17.41 -3.04 12.11
C LYS A 260 18.44 -2.64 13.15
N SER A 261 18.65 -1.35 13.40
CA SER A 261 19.58 -0.87 14.44
C SER A 261 19.13 -1.23 15.85
N PHE A 262 17.82 -1.36 16.10
CA PHE A 262 17.28 -1.92 17.35
C PHE A 262 17.46 -3.44 17.48
N GLY A 263 17.94 -4.11 16.43
CA GLY A 263 18.07 -5.57 16.40
C GLY A 263 16.74 -6.29 16.15
N TRP A 264 15.71 -5.61 15.64
CA TRP A 264 14.42 -6.23 15.41
C TRP A 264 14.47 -7.21 14.23
N SER A 265 13.91 -8.39 14.46
CA SER A 265 13.65 -9.38 13.41
C SER A 265 12.42 -9.00 12.58
N THR A 266 12.26 -9.63 11.41
CA THR A 266 11.09 -9.42 10.54
C THR A 266 9.77 -9.74 11.25
N MET A 267 9.76 -10.70 12.19
CA MET A 267 8.55 -11.06 12.95
C MET A 267 8.15 -9.95 13.93
N GLN A 268 9.12 -9.33 14.59
CA GLN A 268 8.88 -8.24 15.55
C GLN A 268 8.32 -6.97 14.89
N LEU A 269 8.47 -6.80 13.57
CA LEU A 269 7.82 -5.69 12.84
C LEU A 269 6.29 -5.81 12.79
N PHE A 270 5.75 -6.99 13.07
CA PHE A 270 4.31 -7.25 13.11
C PHE A 270 3.75 -7.29 14.54
N GLU A 271 4.61 -7.24 15.56
CA GLU A 271 4.20 -7.13 16.96
C GLU A 271 3.85 -5.68 17.27
N GLN A 272 2.64 -5.44 17.79
CA GLN A 272 2.28 -4.12 18.29
C GLN A 272 2.94 -3.90 19.64
N GLN A 273 3.60 -2.76 19.80
CA GLN A 273 4.13 -2.31 21.08
C GLN A 273 3.40 -1.05 21.52
N ASP A 274 3.53 -0.76 22.81
CA ASP A 274 2.98 0.44 23.39
C ASP A 274 3.77 1.69 22.96
N VAL A 275 3.05 2.77 22.60
CA VAL A 275 3.64 4.04 22.16
C VAL A 275 4.51 4.66 23.24
N VAL A 276 4.09 4.57 24.49
CA VAL A 276 4.79 5.17 25.62
C VAL A 276 6.07 4.41 25.92
N GLU A 277 6.04 3.08 25.91
CA GLU A 277 7.25 2.25 26.04
C GLU A 277 8.26 2.56 24.93
N MET A 278 7.79 2.69 23.68
CA MET A 278 8.65 3.04 22.55
C MET A 278 9.26 4.45 22.71
N LEU A 279 8.47 5.44 23.14
CA LEU A 279 8.96 6.80 23.43
C LEU A 279 10.03 6.79 24.52
N GLN A 280 9.76 6.13 25.64
CA GLN A 280 10.71 6.03 26.76
C GLN A 280 11.99 5.29 26.35
N SER A 281 11.86 4.19 25.60
CA SER A 281 13.00 3.44 25.07
C SER A 281 13.88 4.32 24.17
N LEU A 282 13.28 5.08 23.26
CA LEU A 282 14.02 5.94 22.34
C LEU A 282 14.71 7.10 23.08
N VAL A 283 14.02 7.76 24.02
CA VAL A 283 14.61 8.83 24.85
C VAL A 283 15.74 8.28 25.72
N SER A 284 15.58 7.09 26.29
CA SER A 284 16.62 6.42 27.08
C SER A 284 17.87 6.12 26.24
N GLN A 285 17.69 5.57 25.03
CA GLN A 285 18.81 5.31 24.11
C GLN A 285 19.54 6.59 23.70
N LEU A 286 18.80 7.68 23.44
CA LEU A 286 19.39 8.99 23.16
C LEU A 286 20.17 9.52 24.36
N LYS A 287 19.66 9.36 25.58
CA LYS A 287 20.37 9.73 26.82
C LYS A 287 21.67 8.93 26.98
N THR A 288 21.66 7.62 26.76
CA THR A 288 22.86 6.79 26.85
C THR A 288 23.91 7.18 25.80
N ARG A 289 23.48 7.59 24.60
CA ARG A 289 24.39 8.04 23.53
C ARG A 289 24.95 9.44 23.74
N THR A 290 24.23 10.31 24.43
CA THR A 290 24.67 11.69 24.74
C THR A 290 25.57 11.76 25.97
N HIS A 291 25.56 10.74 26.83
CA HIS A 291 26.44 10.66 27.99
C HIS A 291 27.93 10.74 27.60
N GLY A 292 28.68 11.66 28.20
CA GLY A 292 30.11 11.87 27.91
C GLY A 292 30.38 12.66 26.63
N THR A 293 29.36 13.30 26.05
CA THR A 293 29.49 14.18 24.87
C THR A 293 29.19 15.64 25.27
N PRO A 294 29.57 16.64 24.45
CA PRO A 294 29.23 18.04 24.71
C PRO A 294 27.72 18.33 24.76
N VAL A 295 26.89 17.37 24.36
CA VAL A 295 25.42 17.48 24.29
C VAL A 295 24.70 16.64 25.36
N GLU A 296 25.41 16.24 26.42
CA GLU A 296 24.88 15.39 27.49
C GLU A 296 23.64 15.97 28.20
N SER A 297 23.59 17.28 28.42
CA SER A 297 22.45 17.91 29.11
C SER A 297 21.24 18.15 28.21
N LEU A 298 21.41 18.20 26.88
CA LEU A 298 20.36 18.63 25.95
C LEU A 298 19.10 17.75 26.00
N VAL A 299 19.25 16.43 26.09
CA VAL A 299 18.10 15.51 26.15
C VAL A 299 17.42 15.55 27.53
N PRO A 300 18.15 15.43 28.66
CA PRO A 300 17.61 15.67 30.00
C PRO A 300 16.85 16.99 30.15
N ASP A 301 17.43 18.10 29.68
CA ASP A 301 16.89 19.45 29.87
C ASP A 301 15.56 19.67 29.13
N LEU A 302 15.29 18.89 28.08
CA LEU A 302 14.05 18.98 27.28
C LEU A 302 12.89 18.16 27.87
N PHE A 303 13.19 16.99 28.45
CA PHE A 303 12.18 15.98 28.79
C PHE A 303 12.06 15.63 30.26
N LEU A 304 13.05 15.96 31.12
CA LEU A 304 13.04 15.53 32.52
C LEU A 304 12.47 16.59 33.46
N GLY A 305 11.37 16.25 34.13
CA GLY A 305 10.86 16.95 35.30
C GLY A 305 11.39 16.37 36.61
N LYS A 306 11.08 17.05 37.72
CA LYS A 306 11.39 16.62 39.09
C LYS A 306 10.11 16.61 39.92
N GLN A 307 9.88 15.50 40.62
CA GLN A 307 8.81 15.35 41.58
C GLN A 307 9.36 14.92 42.93
N ARG A 308 8.66 15.28 43.99
CA ARG A 308 8.97 14.93 45.37
C ARG A 308 7.83 14.09 45.93
N THR A 309 8.13 12.84 46.25
CA THR A 309 7.23 11.94 46.97
C THR A 309 7.56 12.03 48.45
N PHE A 310 6.55 12.27 49.28
CA PHE A 310 6.73 12.39 50.72
C PHE A 310 5.81 11.43 51.47
N THR A 311 6.35 10.92 52.57
CA THR A 311 5.70 9.97 53.47
C THR A 311 5.79 10.55 54.88
N SER A 312 4.64 10.89 55.47
CA SER A 312 4.54 11.48 56.82
C SER A 312 3.70 10.60 57.73
N GLY A 313 4.22 10.26 58.91
CA GLY A 313 3.41 9.60 59.95
C GLY A 313 2.38 10.58 60.52
N ILE A 314 1.16 10.12 60.82
CA ILE A 314 0.14 10.99 61.47
C ILE A 314 0.50 11.29 62.93
N ASN A 315 1.27 10.41 63.58
CA ASN A 315 1.55 10.45 65.02
C ASN A 315 3.02 10.78 65.38
N PHE A 316 3.88 11.08 64.40
CA PHE A 316 5.29 11.44 64.61
C PHE A 316 5.73 12.49 63.58
N ASP A 317 6.55 13.46 63.99
CA ASP A 317 7.11 14.55 63.14
C ASP A 317 8.16 14.08 62.11
N HIS A 318 8.24 12.78 61.82
CA HIS A 318 9.20 12.29 60.83
C HIS A 318 8.57 12.26 59.44
N GLU A 319 8.96 13.22 58.60
CA GLU A 319 8.69 13.23 57.17
C GLU A 319 9.89 12.60 56.44
N SER A 320 9.63 11.61 55.59
CA SER A 320 10.62 11.08 54.65
C SER A 320 10.24 11.54 53.26
N SER A 321 11.11 12.30 52.61
CA SER A 321 10.89 12.78 51.25
C SER A 321 11.97 12.26 50.30
N ARG A 322 11.56 11.92 49.08
CA ARG A 322 12.44 11.46 48.01
C ARG A 322 12.13 12.24 46.74
N THR A 323 13.16 12.88 46.19
CA THR A 323 13.06 13.53 44.88
C THR A 323 13.40 12.52 43.78
N GLU A 324 12.53 12.42 42.79
CA GLU A 324 12.65 11.53 41.64
C GLU A 324 12.50 12.34 40.34
N GLN A 325 13.17 11.87 39.28
CA GLN A 325 13.04 12.45 37.94
C GLN A 325 11.98 11.68 37.15
N PHE A 326 11.16 12.40 36.39
CA PHE A 326 10.16 11.80 35.50
C PHE A 326 10.29 12.37 34.09
N SER A 327 10.01 11.54 33.07
CA SER A 327 9.94 11.96 31.66
C SER A 327 8.51 11.98 31.11
N LEU A 328 7.57 11.41 31.87
CA LEU A 328 6.18 11.18 31.51
C LEU A 328 5.35 11.10 32.78
N LEU A 329 4.14 11.66 32.75
CA LEU A 329 3.13 11.46 33.79
C LEU A 329 2.02 10.55 33.27
N SER A 330 1.73 9.47 34.00
CA SER A 330 0.66 8.53 33.64
C SER A 330 -0.58 8.82 34.49
N LEU A 331 -1.60 9.40 33.86
CA LEU A 331 -2.80 9.92 34.48
C LEU A 331 -3.97 8.93 34.38
N ASN A 332 -4.77 8.85 35.44
CA ASN A 332 -5.94 7.97 35.50
C ASN A 332 -7.11 8.62 34.74
N VAL A 333 -7.70 7.90 33.80
CA VAL A 333 -8.88 8.36 33.04
C VAL A 333 -10.17 7.88 33.71
N HIS A 334 -10.16 6.68 34.28
CA HIS A 334 -11.33 6.11 34.93
C HIS A 334 -11.80 6.97 36.11
N GLY A 335 -13.07 7.35 36.11
CA GLY A 335 -13.69 8.15 37.16
C GLY A 335 -13.45 9.67 37.06
N HIS A 336 -12.75 10.14 36.02
CA HIS A 336 -12.44 11.55 35.80
C HIS A 336 -12.95 12.00 34.43
N ARG A 337 -13.54 13.20 34.35
CA ARG A 337 -14.03 13.76 33.08
C ARG A 337 -13.05 14.72 32.42
N THR A 338 -12.14 15.30 33.20
CA THR A 338 -11.20 16.31 32.71
C THR A 338 -9.76 16.04 33.13
N LEU A 339 -8.81 16.58 32.36
CA LEU A 339 -7.38 16.51 32.67
C LEU A 339 -7.02 17.10 34.04
N GLN A 340 -7.68 18.19 34.43
CA GLN A 340 -7.46 18.90 35.68
C GLN A 340 -7.91 18.06 36.90
N GLU A 341 -9.02 17.33 36.77
CA GLU A 341 -9.48 16.39 37.81
C GLU A 341 -8.44 15.30 38.03
N SER A 342 -7.93 14.70 36.95
CA SER A 342 -6.93 13.64 37.02
C SER A 342 -5.59 14.14 37.61
N LEU A 343 -5.15 15.35 37.28
CA LEU A 343 -3.96 15.97 37.88
C LEU A 343 -4.15 16.28 39.38
N THR A 344 -5.36 16.69 39.77
CA THR A 344 -5.69 16.95 41.18
C THR A 344 -5.72 15.67 41.99
N ASP A 345 -6.24 14.58 41.41
CA ASP A 345 -6.19 13.24 41.99
C ASP A 345 -4.74 12.73 42.10
N TYR A 346 -3.88 13.03 41.12
CA TYR A 346 -2.47 12.63 41.14
C TYR A 346 -1.68 13.22 42.32
N VAL A 347 -1.94 14.49 42.68
CA VAL A 347 -1.27 15.17 43.81
C VAL A 347 -2.01 14.98 45.14
N LYS A 348 -3.14 14.27 45.14
CA LYS A 348 -3.96 14.06 46.34
C LYS A 348 -3.18 13.24 47.37
N VAL A 349 -3.17 13.72 48.61
CA VAL A 349 -2.52 13.00 49.71
C VAL A 349 -3.42 11.85 50.14
N GLU A 350 -2.94 10.63 49.95
CA GLU A 350 -3.61 9.42 50.40
C GLU A 350 -3.22 9.08 51.84
N THR A 351 -4.18 8.64 52.63
CA THR A 351 -3.93 8.12 53.98
C THR A 351 -3.98 6.61 53.94
N TRP A 352 -2.83 5.99 54.16
CA TRP A 352 -2.66 4.54 54.21
C TRP A 352 -2.81 4.05 55.65
N ASN A 353 -3.74 3.14 55.89
CA ASN A 353 -3.96 2.52 57.20
C ASN A 353 -3.34 1.12 57.20
N GLN A 354 -2.28 0.88 57.97
CA GLN A 354 -1.52 -0.39 58.02
C GLN A 354 -2.28 -1.65 58.50
N ARG A 355 -3.62 -1.63 58.64
CA ARG A 355 -4.36 -2.80 59.14
C ARG A 355 -4.45 -3.98 58.17
N GLU A 356 -4.17 -3.79 56.89
CA GLU A 356 -4.54 -4.79 55.87
C GLU A 356 -3.47 -5.84 55.52
N GLN A 357 -2.26 -5.84 56.10
CA GLN A 357 -1.21 -6.78 55.63
C GLN A 357 -0.27 -7.47 56.65
N TYR A 358 -0.38 -7.26 57.96
CA TYR A 358 0.50 -7.97 58.92
C TYR A 358 -0.22 -9.08 59.71
N GLU A 359 -0.39 -10.24 59.08
CA GLU A 359 -0.45 -11.54 59.79
C GLU A 359 0.96 -12.12 59.99
N VAL A 360 1.90 -11.34 60.55
CA VAL A 360 3.15 -11.93 61.08
C VAL A 360 3.63 -11.16 62.32
N GLY A 361 3.17 -11.60 63.48
CA GLY A 361 4.03 -11.86 64.64
C GLY A 361 4.86 -10.74 65.30
N ALA A 362 4.65 -9.45 65.04
CA ALA A 362 5.33 -8.38 65.78
C ALA A 362 4.37 -7.27 66.21
N GLN A 363 4.38 -6.95 67.51
CA GLN A 363 3.58 -5.90 68.15
C GLN A 363 4.02 -4.49 67.71
N HIS A 364 3.68 -4.08 66.49
CA HIS A 364 3.69 -2.67 66.10
C HIS A 364 2.24 -2.18 65.99
N GLU A 365 1.90 -1.12 66.72
CA GLU A 365 0.60 -0.47 66.58
C GLU A 365 0.40 -0.04 65.11
N PRO A 366 -0.79 -0.24 64.52
CA PRO A 366 -1.05 0.12 63.13
C PRO A 366 -0.81 1.63 62.95
N GLN A 367 0.20 1.97 62.16
CA GLN A 367 0.55 3.35 61.88
C GLN A 367 -0.21 3.83 60.65
N ASN A 368 -0.92 4.95 60.79
CA ASN A 368 -1.49 5.64 59.65
C ASN A 368 -0.43 6.55 59.05
N VAL A 369 -0.20 6.40 57.76
CA VAL A 369 0.85 7.10 57.01
C VAL A 369 0.19 7.91 55.90
N ARG A 370 0.59 9.17 55.75
CA ARG A 370 0.20 10.01 54.63
C ARG A 370 1.24 9.90 53.53
N LEU A 371 0.81 9.51 52.34
CA LEU A 371 1.65 9.46 51.14
C LEU A 371 1.13 10.54 50.17
N GLY A 372 2.02 11.38 49.69
CA GLY A 372 1.69 12.40 48.70
C GLY A 372 2.82 12.63 47.71
N THR A 373 2.46 13.17 46.56
CA THR A 373 3.41 13.55 45.50
C THR A 373 3.20 15.02 45.16
N THR A 374 4.29 15.78 45.05
CA THR A 374 4.29 17.20 44.65
C THR A 374 5.33 17.43 43.56
N PHE A 375 5.12 18.41 42.70
CA PHE A 375 6.05 18.72 41.62
C PHE A 375 7.04 19.81 42.02
N GLU A 376 8.33 19.57 41.80
CA GLU A 376 9.38 20.58 42.00
C GLU A 376 9.63 21.37 40.71
N ALA A 377 9.64 20.71 39.56
CA ALA A 377 9.84 21.33 38.26
C ALA A 377 9.23 20.49 37.13
N PHE A 378 8.58 21.14 36.17
CA PHE A 378 8.08 20.51 34.96
C PHE A 378 9.10 20.68 33.80
N PRO A 379 9.20 19.69 32.89
CA PRO A 379 10.05 19.80 31.71
C PRO A 379 9.46 20.77 30.68
N PRO A 380 10.29 21.37 29.79
CA PRO A 380 9.79 22.20 28.68
C PRO A 380 8.85 21.44 27.73
N VAL A 381 9.10 20.15 27.51
CA VAL A 381 8.22 19.25 26.75
C VAL A 381 7.63 18.24 27.73
N LEU A 382 6.33 18.35 28.00
CA LEU A 382 5.60 17.51 28.93
C LEU A 382 4.82 16.44 28.18
N HIS A 383 5.09 15.17 28.51
CA HIS A 383 4.34 14.04 28.02
C HIS A 383 3.34 13.56 29.09
N LEU A 384 2.06 13.45 28.73
CA LEU A 384 0.99 12.96 29.59
C LEU A 384 0.37 11.71 28.95
N GLN A 385 0.60 10.55 29.56
CA GLN A 385 -0.05 9.30 29.17
C GLN A 385 -1.42 9.22 29.83
N LEU A 386 -2.46 8.98 29.04
CA LEU A 386 -3.80 8.69 29.52
C LEU A 386 -3.93 7.16 29.67
N LYS A 387 -4.08 6.67 30.90
CA LYS A 387 -4.23 5.24 31.21
C LYS A 387 -5.59 4.72 30.74
N ARG A 388 -5.74 4.57 29.43
CA ARG A 388 -6.94 4.01 28.80
C ARG A 388 -6.93 2.48 28.73
N PHE A 389 -5.81 1.83 29.04
CA PHE A 389 -5.75 0.38 29.13
C PHE A 389 -5.58 -0.01 30.59
N GLN A 390 -6.53 -0.76 31.13
CA GLN A 390 -6.49 -1.24 32.50
C GLN A 390 -7.00 -2.67 32.59
N TYR A 391 -6.57 -3.38 33.63
CA TYR A 391 -7.08 -4.71 33.93
C TYR A 391 -8.40 -4.57 34.67
N ASP A 392 -9.49 -5.04 34.06
CA ASP A 392 -10.79 -5.11 34.73
C ASP A 392 -10.87 -6.42 35.52
N ILE A 393 -11.02 -6.30 36.84
CA ILE A 393 -11.11 -7.44 37.75
C ILE A 393 -12.42 -8.20 37.52
N SER A 394 -13.50 -7.51 37.16
CA SER A 394 -14.82 -8.11 36.94
C SER A 394 -14.88 -8.92 35.65
N GLU A 395 -14.23 -8.43 34.58
CA GLU A 395 -14.12 -9.14 33.29
C GLU A 395 -12.93 -10.10 33.24
N ASN A 396 -12.01 -10.01 34.21
CA ASN A 396 -10.75 -10.75 34.29
C ASN A 396 -9.95 -10.66 32.98
N ALA A 397 -9.92 -9.47 32.39
CA ALA A 397 -9.30 -9.18 31.11
C ALA A 397 -8.77 -7.74 31.09
N MET A 398 -7.81 -7.47 30.19
CA MET A 398 -7.46 -6.10 29.86
C MET A 398 -8.62 -5.49 29.07
N VAL A 399 -9.00 -4.26 29.41
CA VAL A 399 -10.04 -3.50 28.73
C VAL A 399 -9.50 -2.13 28.29
N LYS A 400 -10.02 -1.63 27.18
CA LYS A 400 -9.78 -0.27 26.70
C LYS A 400 -10.93 0.62 27.17
N LEU A 401 -10.60 1.72 27.83
CA LEU A 401 -11.51 2.76 28.28
C LEU A 401 -11.72 3.78 27.16
N ASP A 402 -12.89 3.70 26.54
CA ASP A 402 -13.33 4.66 25.54
C ASP A 402 -14.13 5.83 26.13
N ASP A 403 -14.21 5.92 27.47
CA ASP A 403 -14.92 6.97 28.20
C ASP A 403 -14.49 8.39 27.79
N PHE A 404 -15.44 9.33 27.85
CA PHE A 404 -15.21 10.73 27.60
C PHE A 404 -14.20 11.33 28.58
N PHE A 405 -13.14 11.92 28.05
CA PHE A 405 -12.10 12.62 28.81
C PHE A 405 -11.64 13.85 28.05
N GLU A 406 -11.96 15.02 28.60
CA GLU A 406 -11.64 16.32 28.02
C GLU A 406 -10.24 16.79 28.45
N PHE A 407 -9.50 17.35 27.50
CA PHE A 407 -8.21 17.98 27.74
C PHE A 407 -8.16 19.36 27.05
N PRO A 408 -7.70 20.41 27.75
CA PRO A 408 -7.72 21.77 27.22
C PRO A 408 -6.57 22.03 26.23
N GLU A 409 -6.69 23.07 25.42
CA GLU A 409 -5.56 23.53 24.60
C GLU A 409 -4.48 24.23 25.45
N GLU A 410 -4.88 25.02 26.44
CA GLU A 410 -3.96 25.65 27.39
C GLU A 410 -4.14 25.02 28.79
N LEU A 411 -3.02 24.60 29.39
CA LEU A 411 -2.98 23.96 30.69
C LEU A 411 -2.09 24.76 31.65
N ASP A 412 -2.67 25.24 32.75
CA ASP A 412 -1.91 25.87 33.83
C ASP A 412 -1.51 24.83 34.87
N LEU A 413 -0.19 24.59 34.98
CA LEU A 413 0.38 23.65 35.96
C LEU A 413 0.91 24.34 37.22
N SER A 414 0.85 25.67 37.29
CA SER A 414 1.31 26.46 38.44
C SER A 414 0.68 26.04 39.77
N PRO A 415 -0.62 25.62 39.84
CA PRO A 415 -1.24 25.17 41.10
C PRO A 415 -0.64 23.89 41.69
N TYR A 416 -0.02 23.03 40.85
CA TYR A 416 0.49 21.72 41.25
C TYR A 416 1.97 21.75 41.68
N LEU A 417 2.63 22.89 41.54
CA LEU A 417 4.00 23.09 42.02
C LEU A 417 4.03 23.19 43.56
N ALA A 418 5.06 22.59 44.15
CA ALA A 418 5.31 22.66 45.57
C ALA A 418 5.43 24.13 46.04
N ALA A 419 5.00 24.40 47.27
CA ALA A 419 4.87 25.76 47.79
C ALA A 419 6.23 26.46 48.02
N ASP A 420 7.30 25.69 48.12
CA ASP A 420 8.69 26.11 48.32
C ASP A 420 9.44 26.45 47.01
N VAL A 421 8.80 26.25 45.86
CA VAL A 421 9.40 26.48 44.54
C VAL A 421 9.18 27.93 44.09
N ASP A 422 10.16 28.50 43.41
CA ASP A 422 10.04 29.82 42.79
C ASP A 422 8.97 29.80 41.69
N ARG A 423 7.94 30.64 41.85
CA ARG A 423 6.80 30.81 40.92
C ARG A 423 6.98 32.03 40.01
N SER A 424 8.21 32.52 39.86
CA SER A 424 8.54 33.68 39.03
C SER A 424 8.22 33.46 37.54
N GLU A 425 8.36 32.24 37.03
CA GLU A 425 7.94 31.86 35.68
C GLU A 425 6.57 31.16 35.68
N PRO A 426 5.58 31.64 34.91
CA PRO A 426 4.28 30.97 34.81
C PRO A 426 4.44 29.61 34.12
N SER A 427 3.95 28.55 34.75
CA SER A 427 3.98 27.18 34.22
C SER A 427 2.77 26.92 33.33
N ILE A 428 2.58 27.78 32.33
CA ILE A 428 1.51 27.65 31.33
C ILE A 428 2.03 26.83 30.16
N TYR A 429 1.26 25.81 29.81
CA TYR A 429 1.56 24.87 28.75
C TYR A 429 0.51 24.94 27.65
N VAL A 430 0.95 24.75 26.41
CA VAL A 430 0.10 24.75 25.22
C VAL A 430 0.15 23.36 24.58
N LEU A 431 -1.01 22.85 24.17
CA LEU A 431 -1.13 21.56 23.51
C LEU A 431 -0.39 21.61 22.17
N TYR A 432 0.62 20.77 22.05
CA TYR A 432 1.45 20.64 20.86
C TYR A 432 1.03 19.44 20.01
N GLY A 433 0.66 18.34 20.65
CA GLY A 433 0.27 17.14 19.92
C GLY A 433 -0.62 16.19 20.70
N VAL A 434 -1.44 15.45 19.95
CA VAL A 434 -2.33 14.41 20.43
C VAL A 434 -2.02 13.13 19.65
N VAL A 435 -1.62 12.08 20.37
CA VAL A 435 -1.52 10.73 19.80
C VAL A 435 -2.83 10.01 20.09
N ALA A 436 -3.53 9.63 19.03
CA ALA A 436 -4.80 8.91 19.11
C ALA A 436 -4.62 7.44 18.73
N HIS A 437 -5.37 6.57 19.42
CA HIS A 437 -5.46 5.15 19.11
C HIS A 437 -6.86 4.81 18.63
N ASP A 438 -6.94 4.26 17.41
CA ASP A 438 -8.17 3.74 16.82
C ASP A 438 -8.13 2.21 16.81
N GLY A 439 -9.11 1.56 17.44
CA GLY A 439 -9.16 0.11 17.62
C GLY A 439 -9.21 -0.32 19.08
N ASP A 440 -9.02 -1.62 19.31
CA ASP A 440 -9.06 -2.28 20.61
C ASP A 440 -7.73 -3.01 20.91
N LEU A 441 -7.71 -3.81 21.97
CA LEU A 441 -6.51 -4.53 22.42
C LEU A 441 -6.00 -5.58 21.43
N ALA A 442 -6.86 -6.11 20.56
CA ALA A 442 -6.47 -7.13 19.58
C ALA A 442 -5.78 -6.52 18.35
N GLY A 443 -5.95 -5.22 18.14
CA GLY A 443 -5.26 -4.46 17.13
C GLY A 443 -5.84 -3.07 16.96
N GLY A 444 -4.96 -2.10 16.76
CA GLY A 444 -5.35 -0.75 16.42
C GLY A 444 -4.32 0.00 15.59
N ARG A 445 -4.68 1.23 15.22
CA ARG A 445 -3.88 2.18 14.45
C ARG A 445 -3.58 3.39 15.31
N TYR A 446 -2.32 3.80 15.30
CA TYR A 446 -1.87 5.00 15.98
C TYR A 446 -1.72 6.13 14.97
N ASN A 447 -2.32 7.28 15.28
CA ASN A 447 -2.18 8.50 14.49
C ASN A 447 -1.67 9.62 15.39
N ALA A 448 -0.85 10.52 14.85
CA ALA A 448 -0.41 11.72 15.56
C ALA A 448 -1.07 12.96 14.96
N PHE A 449 -1.68 13.79 15.79
CA PHE A 449 -2.06 15.16 15.42
C PHE A 449 -1.03 16.09 16.04
N LEU A 450 -0.24 16.79 15.23
CA LEU A 450 0.81 17.69 15.71
C LEU A 450 0.61 19.10 15.17
N ARG A 451 1.01 20.09 15.96
CA ARG A 451 1.08 21.50 15.57
C ARG A 451 2.56 21.95 15.54
N PRO A 452 3.24 21.86 14.39
CA PRO A 452 4.67 22.11 14.29
C PRO A 452 5.09 23.58 14.43
N ALA A 453 4.16 24.52 14.41
CA ALA A 453 4.41 25.96 14.47
C ALA A 453 3.55 26.62 15.56
N VAL A 454 4.06 27.70 16.16
CA VAL A 454 3.42 28.42 17.29
C VAL A 454 1.98 28.84 16.98
N ASP A 455 1.78 29.48 15.82
CA ASP A 455 0.46 29.91 15.32
C ASP A 455 -0.06 28.99 14.19
N GLY A 456 0.36 27.72 14.19
CA GLY A 456 0.06 26.77 13.13
C GLY A 456 -1.27 26.04 13.29
N GLN A 457 -1.78 25.49 12.18
CA GLN A 457 -2.85 24.49 12.20
C GLN A 457 -2.33 23.10 12.64
N PHE A 458 -3.22 22.21 13.00
CA PHE A 458 -2.88 20.80 13.24
C PHE A 458 -2.66 20.06 11.92
N TYR A 459 -1.77 19.08 11.97
CA TYR A 459 -1.52 18.13 10.90
C TYR A 459 -1.69 16.72 11.45
N LYS A 460 -2.44 15.90 10.74
CA LYS A 460 -2.59 14.47 11.01
C LYS A 460 -1.51 13.70 10.26
N PHE A 461 -0.68 13.00 11.02
CA PHE A 461 0.33 12.05 10.58
C PHE A 461 -0.22 10.64 10.77
N ASP A 462 -0.61 10.02 9.66
CA ASP A 462 -1.15 8.67 9.56
C ASP A 462 -0.22 7.88 8.65
N ASP A 463 0.84 7.34 9.25
CA ASP A 463 1.94 6.66 8.56
C ASP A 463 2.50 7.48 7.38
N ASP A 464 2.30 7.01 6.14
CA ASP A 464 2.85 7.61 4.93
C ASP A 464 2.07 8.85 4.47
N ARG A 465 0.88 9.05 5.03
CA ARG A 465 -0.02 10.14 4.71
C ARG A 465 0.06 11.23 5.77
N VAL A 466 0.30 12.46 5.30
CA VAL A 466 0.22 13.67 6.13
C VAL A 466 -0.85 14.58 5.54
N THR A 467 -1.79 14.98 6.37
CA THR A 467 -2.95 15.80 6.00
C THR A 467 -3.10 16.95 6.99
N LYS A 468 -3.64 18.09 6.57
CA LYS A 468 -4.05 19.12 7.53
C LYS A 468 -5.26 18.60 8.32
N ALA A 469 -5.39 19.03 9.56
CA ALA A 469 -6.48 18.63 10.44
C ALA A 469 -7.04 19.86 11.17
N THR A 470 -8.35 19.87 11.38
CA THR A 470 -9.01 20.93 12.16
C THR A 470 -8.75 20.76 13.66
N LEU A 471 -9.04 21.79 14.45
CA LEU A 471 -8.94 21.70 15.91
C LEU A 471 -9.88 20.62 16.46
N ARG A 472 -11.10 20.56 15.92
CA ARG A 472 -12.08 19.54 16.29
C ARG A 472 -11.57 18.13 15.99
N GLU A 473 -10.98 17.90 14.82
CA GLU A 473 -10.41 16.60 14.45
C GLU A 473 -9.24 16.18 15.35
N ALA A 474 -8.36 17.13 15.70
CA ALA A 474 -7.19 16.87 16.51
C ALA A 474 -7.50 16.71 18.01
N VAL A 475 -8.49 17.43 18.53
CA VAL A 475 -8.77 17.53 19.97
C VAL A 475 -10.12 16.92 20.30
N HIS A 476 -11.22 17.54 19.87
CA HIS A 476 -12.58 17.18 20.34
C HIS A 476 -13.00 15.76 19.93
N ASN A 477 -12.65 15.33 18.72
CA ASN A 477 -12.98 13.99 18.23
C ASN A 477 -12.20 12.89 18.97
N ASN A 478 -11.16 13.25 19.74
CA ASN A 478 -10.31 12.32 20.49
C ASN A 478 -10.62 12.27 22.00
N PHE A 479 -11.68 12.96 22.46
CA PHE A 479 -12.13 12.88 23.87
C PHE A 479 -12.69 11.51 24.25
N GLY A 480 -13.24 10.77 23.28
CA GLY A 480 -13.86 9.47 23.49
C GLY A 480 -15.38 9.49 23.30
N ALA A 481 -16.04 8.47 23.83
CA ALA A 481 -17.48 8.28 23.76
C ALA A 481 -18.18 8.93 24.96
N GLU A 482 -19.23 9.69 24.69
CA GLU A 482 -20.12 10.19 25.75
C GLU A 482 -20.95 9.04 26.37
N ASP A 483 -21.38 9.25 27.62
CA ASP A 483 -22.16 8.29 28.40
C ASP A 483 -23.40 7.82 27.60
N GLY A 484 -23.46 6.52 27.30
CA GLY A 484 -24.56 5.88 26.56
C GLY A 484 -24.38 5.76 25.03
N GLN A 485 -23.29 6.27 24.46
CA GLN A 485 -22.93 6.02 23.04
C GLN A 485 -22.11 4.74 22.89
N LEU A 486 -22.64 3.75 22.16
CA LEU A 486 -21.98 2.45 21.88
C LEU A 486 -20.95 2.49 20.75
N THR A 487 -20.56 3.68 20.26
CA THR A 487 -19.64 3.80 19.12
C THR A 487 -18.18 3.77 19.60
N LYS A 488 -17.42 2.76 19.16
CA LYS A 488 -15.95 2.75 19.25
C LYS A 488 -15.41 3.98 18.51
N LYS A 489 -14.92 4.99 19.25
CA LYS A 489 -14.31 6.21 18.70
C LYS A 489 -12.80 6.15 18.90
N SER A 490 -12.08 6.95 18.11
CA SER A 490 -10.66 7.18 18.35
C SER A 490 -10.49 7.88 19.70
N THR A 491 -9.50 7.47 20.47
CA THR A 491 -9.27 8.05 21.80
C THR A 491 -7.83 8.51 21.95
N ALA A 492 -7.66 9.69 22.53
CA ALA A 492 -6.33 10.21 22.87
C ALA A 492 -5.67 9.28 23.90
N TYR A 493 -4.44 8.86 23.60
CA TYR A 493 -3.64 7.98 24.44
C TYR A 493 -2.44 8.70 25.06
N LEU A 494 -1.79 9.58 24.29
CA LEU A 494 -0.65 10.38 24.74
C LEU A 494 -0.84 11.83 24.30
N LEU A 495 -0.75 12.75 25.25
CA LEU A 495 -0.79 14.20 25.02
C LEU A 495 0.61 14.78 25.18
N ILE A 496 0.97 15.70 24.29
CA ILE A 496 2.24 16.43 24.33
C ILE A 496 1.95 17.91 24.51
N TYR A 497 2.45 18.47 25.59
CA TYR A 497 2.33 19.87 25.94
C TYR A 497 3.70 20.55 25.93
N ILE A 498 3.76 21.79 25.47
CA ILE A 498 4.99 22.60 25.44
C ILE A 498 4.82 23.84 26.30
N GLN A 499 5.86 24.18 27.09
CA GLN A 499 5.86 25.37 27.93
C GLN A 499 5.82 26.65 27.06
N LYS A 500 4.82 27.52 27.30
CA LYS A 500 4.54 28.70 26.46
C LYS A 500 5.72 29.68 26.42
N SER A 501 6.45 29.83 27.51
CA SER A 501 7.63 30.71 27.60
C SER A 501 8.83 30.26 26.75
N ARG A 502 8.89 28.97 26.38
CA ARG A 502 10.02 28.36 25.65
C ARG A 502 9.64 27.91 24.24
N ILE A 503 8.42 28.19 23.79
CA ILE A 503 7.88 27.65 22.54
C ILE A 503 8.70 28.08 21.32
N ASP A 504 9.14 29.34 21.26
CA ASP A 504 9.97 29.87 20.17
C ASP A 504 11.34 29.21 20.09
N HIS A 505 11.90 28.81 21.24
CA HIS A 505 13.18 28.11 21.29
C HIS A 505 13.02 26.64 20.86
N LEU A 506 11.91 26.00 21.25
CA LEU A 506 11.65 24.58 20.98
C LEU A 506 11.22 24.32 19.53
N LEU A 507 10.37 25.18 18.99
CA LEU A 507 9.79 25.09 17.65
C LEU A 507 10.40 26.10 16.65
N GLY A 508 11.46 26.80 17.05
CA GLY A 508 12.11 27.80 16.21
C GLY A 508 12.64 27.24 14.88
N ASN A 509 13.10 28.15 14.02
CA ASN A 509 13.51 27.78 12.67
C ASN A 509 14.75 26.87 12.67
N PHE A 510 14.70 25.87 11.79
CA PHE A 510 15.82 25.01 11.49
C PHE A 510 16.54 25.55 10.25
N THR A 511 17.83 25.81 10.37
CA THR A 511 18.66 26.41 9.31
C THR A 511 19.61 25.40 8.71
N GLU A 512 20.14 25.66 7.52
CA GLU A 512 21.14 24.78 6.89
C GLU A 512 22.41 24.62 7.74
N ASP A 513 22.77 25.64 8.54
CA ASP A 513 23.91 25.58 9.47
C ASP A 513 23.74 24.56 10.60
N ASP A 514 22.51 24.15 10.90
CA ASP A 514 22.22 23.12 11.91
C ASP A 514 22.47 21.69 11.37
N LEU A 515 22.69 21.53 10.07
CA LEU A 515 22.94 20.24 9.42
C LEU A 515 24.44 19.94 9.35
N PRO A 516 24.87 18.79 9.89
CA PRO A 516 26.24 18.32 9.67
C PRO A 516 26.49 18.02 8.18
N GLU A 517 27.41 18.75 7.54
CA GLU A 517 27.79 18.55 6.13
C GLU A 517 28.10 17.09 5.79
N ARG A 518 28.68 16.38 6.76
CA ARG A 518 29.01 14.96 6.64
C ARG A 518 27.79 14.09 6.31
N ILE A 519 26.66 14.29 6.99
CA ILE A 519 25.43 13.49 6.76
C ILE A 519 24.90 13.76 5.35
N VAL A 520 24.97 15.03 4.92
CA VAL A 520 24.56 15.46 3.58
C VAL A 520 25.39 14.76 2.50
N GLN A 521 26.72 14.77 2.64
CA GLN A 521 27.63 14.16 1.67
C GLN A 521 27.44 12.64 1.55
N GLU A 522 27.33 11.93 2.67
CA GLU A 522 27.14 10.48 2.67
C GLU A 522 25.80 10.07 2.03
N LEU A 523 24.71 10.75 2.38
CA LEU A 523 23.39 10.47 1.83
C LEU A 523 23.28 10.86 0.35
N ALA A 524 23.93 11.95 -0.07
CA ALA A 524 24.04 12.31 -1.48
C ALA A 524 24.79 11.23 -2.29
N ARG A 525 25.91 10.70 -1.76
CA ARG A 525 26.65 9.59 -2.37
C ARG A 525 25.77 8.33 -2.49
N GLU A 526 25.10 7.92 -1.41
CA GLU A 526 24.23 6.74 -1.45
C GLU A 526 23.02 6.91 -2.37
N SER A 527 22.44 8.12 -2.44
CA SER A 527 21.35 8.43 -3.36
C SER A 527 21.82 8.33 -4.82
N ALA A 528 23.02 8.85 -5.12
CA ALA A 528 23.62 8.72 -6.44
C ALA A 528 23.90 7.25 -6.80
N GLU A 529 24.43 6.45 -5.87
CA GLU A 529 24.65 5.02 -6.07
C GLU A 529 23.34 4.26 -6.32
N LYS A 530 22.28 4.54 -5.54
CA LYS A 530 20.96 3.94 -5.75
C LYS A 530 20.37 4.33 -7.11
N THR A 531 20.54 5.57 -7.52
CA THR A 531 20.06 6.07 -8.81
C THR A 531 20.80 5.38 -9.95
N HIS A 532 22.13 5.31 -9.87
CA HIS A 532 22.97 4.59 -10.81
C HIS A 532 22.57 3.11 -10.92
N LYS A 533 22.38 2.42 -9.79
CA LYS A 533 21.94 1.02 -9.77
C LYS A 533 20.56 0.84 -10.42
N LYS A 534 19.59 1.72 -10.13
CA LYS A 534 18.26 1.68 -10.76
C LYS A 534 18.35 1.90 -12.27
N GLU A 535 19.21 2.83 -12.71
CA GLU A 535 19.46 3.06 -14.13
C GLU A 535 20.09 1.84 -14.80
N GLU A 536 21.05 1.18 -14.14
CA GLU A 536 21.63 -0.08 -14.62
C GLU A 536 20.59 -1.20 -14.72
N GLU A 537 19.76 -1.37 -13.69
CA GLU A 537 18.66 -2.35 -13.69
C GLU A 537 17.63 -2.04 -14.79
N ALA A 538 17.29 -0.77 -14.99
CA ALA A 538 16.41 -0.33 -16.08
C ALA A 538 17.02 -0.61 -17.46
N LYS A 539 18.32 -0.33 -17.63
CA LYS A 539 19.07 -0.66 -18.85
C LYS A 539 19.07 -2.17 -19.10
N GLN A 540 19.33 -2.99 -18.08
CA GLN A 540 19.29 -4.46 -18.20
C GLN A 540 17.90 -4.98 -18.59
N ARG A 541 16.82 -4.38 -18.07
CA ARG A 541 15.43 -4.73 -18.44
C ARG A 541 15.09 -4.45 -19.91
N LEU A 542 15.87 -3.62 -20.62
CA LEU A 542 15.65 -3.40 -22.06
C LEU A 542 16.15 -4.58 -22.90
N TYR A 543 17.13 -5.33 -22.42
CA TYR A 543 17.73 -6.43 -23.18
C TYR A 543 16.94 -7.74 -23.03
N VAL A 544 17.11 -8.60 -24.02
CA VAL A 544 16.59 -9.96 -24.11
C VAL A 544 17.78 -10.86 -24.35
N GLU A 545 17.88 -11.92 -23.56
CA GLU A 545 18.90 -12.96 -23.70
C GLU A 545 18.36 -14.05 -24.64
N VAL A 546 18.98 -14.20 -25.81
CA VAL A 546 18.66 -15.20 -26.82
C VAL A 546 19.71 -16.30 -26.77
N SER A 547 19.34 -17.51 -26.35
CA SER A 547 20.18 -18.70 -26.46
C SER A 547 19.92 -19.37 -27.81
N LEU A 548 20.91 -19.36 -28.69
CA LEU A 548 20.82 -19.90 -30.04
C LEU A 548 21.49 -21.27 -30.13
N ILE A 549 20.70 -22.28 -30.49
CA ILE A 549 21.14 -23.67 -30.74
C ILE A 549 21.25 -23.86 -32.24
N SER A 550 22.34 -24.47 -32.72
CA SER A 550 22.56 -24.77 -34.13
C SER A 550 22.80 -26.26 -34.36
N ASP A 551 22.81 -26.70 -35.61
CA ASP A 551 23.14 -28.09 -35.95
C ASP A 551 24.55 -28.48 -35.49
N GLU A 552 25.51 -27.55 -35.51
CA GLU A 552 26.85 -27.75 -34.94
C GLU A 552 26.76 -28.04 -33.43
N THR A 553 25.94 -27.29 -32.70
CA THR A 553 25.67 -27.52 -31.27
C THR A 553 25.06 -28.89 -31.03
N PHE A 554 24.12 -29.30 -31.89
CA PHE A 554 23.43 -30.58 -31.80
C PHE A 554 24.36 -31.77 -32.09
N GLN A 555 25.26 -31.64 -33.05
CA GLN A 555 26.22 -32.69 -33.41
C GLN A 555 27.24 -32.98 -32.30
N HIS A 556 27.64 -31.95 -31.55
CA HIS A 556 28.56 -32.09 -30.42
C HIS A 556 27.85 -32.47 -29.10
N HIS A 557 26.52 -32.52 -29.07
CA HIS A 557 25.76 -32.85 -27.88
C HIS A 557 25.43 -34.34 -27.80
N HIS A 558 25.96 -34.99 -26.77
CA HIS A 558 25.77 -36.43 -26.53
C HIS A 558 24.65 -36.76 -25.53
N GLY A 559 24.04 -35.73 -24.92
CA GLY A 559 23.01 -35.88 -23.91
C GLY A 559 21.59 -35.96 -24.48
N LEU A 560 20.62 -35.74 -23.61
CA LEU A 560 19.21 -35.63 -23.95
C LEU A 560 18.89 -34.25 -24.56
N ASP A 561 17.91 -34.18 -25.46
CA ASP A 561 17.52 -32.99 -26.23
C ASP A 561 18.61 -32.52 -27.21
N LEU A 562 18.53 -31.28 -27.68
CA LEU A 562 19.39 -30.75 -28.73
C LEU A 562 20.68 -30.10 -28.21
N SER A 563 20.72 -29.68 -26.96
CA SER A 563 21.87 -28.98 -26.37
C SER A 563 21.79 -29.00 -24.85
N THR A 564 22.90 -28.66 -24.18
CA THR A 564 22.93 -28.44 -22.74
C THR A 564 22.10 -27.22 -22.35
N THR A 565 21.54 -27.23 -21.14
CA THR A 565 20.73 -26.12 -20.62
C THR A 565 21.56 -24.95 -20.10
N ILE A 566 22.87 -25.14 -19.96
CA ILE A 566 23.83 -24.16 -19.43
C ILE A 566 24.78 -23.76 -20.56
N SER A 567 24.81 -22.48 -20.88
CA SER A 567 25.78 -21.93 -21.83
C SER A 567 27.19 -21.89 -21.22
N SER A 568 28.18 -22.40 -21.95
CA SER A 568 29.58 -22.30 -21.58
C SER A 568 30.41 -21.94 -22.82
N PRO A 569 31.17 -20.83 -22.83
CA PRO A 569 31.94 -20.40 -24.00
C PRO A 569 32.96 -21.44 -24.51
N SER A 570 33.38 -22.37 -23.65
CA SER A 570 34.36 -23.42 -23.98
C SER A 570 33.73 -24.73 -24.47
N ASP A 571 32.41 -24.88 -24.38
CA ASP A 571 31.70 -26.11 -24.74
C ASP A 571 30.94 -25.93 -26.07
N LEU A 572 31.36 -26.70 -27.08
CA LEU A 572 30.75 -26.70 -28.42
C LEU A 572 29.31 -27.24 -28.41
N ALA A 573 28.94 -28.04 -27.40
CA ALA A 573 27.59 -28.56 -27.22
C ALA A 573 26.63 -27.55 -26.56
N SER A 574 27.12 -26.37 -26.16
CA SER A 574 26.34 -25.36 -25.46
C SER A 574 25.79 -24.26 -26.39
N PRO A 575 24.63 -23.66 -26.06
CA PRO A 575 24.01 -22.66 -26.92
C PRO A 575 24.74 -21.32 -26.84
N LYS A 576 24.92 -20.66 -27.99
CA LYS A 576 25.51 -19.31 -28.09
C LYS A 576 24.53 -18.26 -27.59
N VAL A 577 24.97 -17.40 -26.66
CA VAL A 577 24.11 -16.40 -26.01
C VAL A 577 24.29 -15.03 -26.68
N TYR A 578 23.18 -14.42 -27.05
CA TYR A 578 23.13 -13.05 -27.58
C TYR A 578 22.27 -12.16 -26.69
N ASN A 579 22.82 -11.03 -26.27
CA ASN A 579 22.05 -9.97 -25.62
C ASN A 579 21.64 -8.94 -26.68
N ILE A 580 20.34 -8.81 -26.92
CA ILE A 580 19.77 -7.90 -27.92
C ILE A 580 18.71 -7.00 -27.29
N LEU A 581 18.47 -5.83 -27.86
CA LEU A 581 17.39 -4.97 -27.40
C LEU A 581 16.04 -5.66 -27.63
N GLY A 582 15.13 -5.62 -26.65
CA GLY A 582 13.79 -6.20 -26.81
C GLY A 582 12.96 -5.54 -27.91
N ALA A 583 13.28 -4.29 -28.27
CA ALA A 583 12.68 -3.58 -29.40
C ALA A 583 13.25 -4.00 -30.77
N ALA A 584 14.37 -4.73 -30.81
CA ALA A 584 14.92 -5.23 -32.06
C ALA A 584 13.96 -6.23 -32.69
N THR A 585 13.89 -6.22 -34.02
CA THR A 585 13.02 -7.13 -34.79
C THR A 585 13.72 -8.46 -35.08
N LEU A 586 12.92 -9.49 -35.35
CA LEU A 586 13.45 -10.76 -35.83
C LEU A 586 14.23 -10.58 -37.14
N ALA A 587 13.82 -9.67 -38.02
CA ALA A 587 14.56 -9.31 -39.24
C ALA A 587 15.99 -8.80 -38.94
N GLU A 588 16.13 -7.86 -37.99
CA GLU A 588 17.42 -7.31 -37.58
C GLU A 588 18.33 -8.39 -36.98
N PHE A 589 17.78 -9.26 -36.14
CA PHE A 589 18.52 -10.40 -35.60
C PHE A 589 18.93 -11.39 -36.69
N THR A 590 18.06 -11.67 -37.66
CA THR A 590 18.35 -12.52 -38.82
C THR A 590 19.53 -11.95 -39.63
N LEU A 591 19.52 -10.65 -39.91
CA LEU A 591 20.62 -9.98 -40.63
C LEU A 591 21.94 -10.06 -39.87
N LYS A 592 21.92 -9.87 -38.55
CA LYS A 592 23.10 -9.99 -37.70
C LYS A 592 23.70 -11.40 -37.79
N ILE A 593 22.89 -12.44 -37.60
CA ILE A 593 23.36 -13.83 -37.65
C ILE A 593 23.78 -14.24 -39.07
N ALA A 594 23.06 -13.79 -40.10
CA ALA A 594 23.41 -14.01 -41.50
C ALA A 594 24.79 -13.45 -41.85
N SER A 595 25.10 -12.23 -41.37
CA SER A 595 26.41 -11.61 -41.55
C SER A 595 27.53 -12.38 -40.84
N GLU A 596 27.27 -12.86 -39.61
CA GLU A 596 28.25 -13.63 -38.83
C GLU A 596 28.57 -14.98 -39.49
N LYS A 597 27.54 -15.69 -39.97
CA LYS A 597 27.66 -16.97 -40.66
C LYS A 597 28.01 -16.86 -42.15
N LYS A 598 28.06 -15.65 -42.71
CA LYS A 598 28.34 -15.37 -44.14
C LYS A 598 27.37 -16.07 -45.11
N ILE A 599 26.08 -16.15 -44.73
CA ILE A 599 25.00 -16.72 -45.55
C ILE A 599 23.90 -15.67 -45.81
N LYS A 600 23.06 -15.86 -46.83
CA LYS A 600 21.94 -14.95 -47.11
C LYS A 600 20.87 -15.08 -46.02
N SER A 601 20.26 -13.97 -45.60
CA SER A 601 19.18 -13.96 -44.59
C SER A 601 17.98 -14.83 -44.99
N SER A 602 17.69 -14.97 -46.29
CA SER A 602 16.64 -15.85 -46.81
C SER A 602 16.88 -17.35 -46.56
N ARG A 603 18.11 -17.73 -46.18
CA ARG A 603 18.52 -19.12 -45.90
C ARG A 603 18.49 -19.48 -44.41
N ILE A 604 18.07 -18.54 -43.57
CA ILE A 604 18.00 -18.72 -42.12
C ILE A 604 16.54 -18.69 -41.70
N ARG A 605 16.16 -19.70 -40.91
CA ARG A 605 14.89 -19.75 -40.22
C ARG A 605 15.14 -20.02 -38.74
N PHE A 606 14.39 -19.36 -37.88
CA PHE A 606 14.46 -19.57 -36.44
C PHE A 606 13.25 -20.35 -35.97
N TRP A 607 13.47 -21.36 -35.15
CA TRP A 607 12.42 -22.09 -34.46
C TRP A 607 12.40 -21.72 -32.99
N PHE A 608 11.19 -21.47 -32.48
CA PHE A 608 11.01 -21.29 -31.05
C PHE A 608 11.18 -22.63 -30.33
N MET A 609 11.98 -22.65 -29.27
CA MET A 609 12.20 -23.82 -28.43
C MET A 609 11.33 -23.71 -27.17
N ALA A 610 10.43 -24.66 -26.97
CA ALA A 610 9.51 -24.68 -25.85
C ALA A 610 9.88 -25.74 -24.81
N ASN A 611 9.61 -25.44 -23.53
CA ASN A 611 9.68 -26.43 -22.46
C ASN A 611 8.38 -27.24 -22.45
N ARG A 612 8.46 -28.53 -22.76
CA ARG A 612 7.31 -29.45 -22.77
C ARG A 612 7.02 -30.01 -21.37
N GLN A 613 5.82 -30.54 -21.17
CA GLN A 613 5.35 -31.09 -19.87
C GLN A 613 6.23 -32.24 -19.35
N ASN A 614 6.85 -32.99 -20.25
CA ASN A 614 7.77 -34.10 -19.97
C ASN A 614 9.20 -33.64 -19.61
N LYS A 615 9.41 -32.35 -19.35
CA LYS A 615 10.70 -31.72 -19.01
C LYS A 615 11.76 -31.76 -20.13
N THR A 616 11.34 -31.92 -21.39
CA THR A 616 12.21 -31.75 -22.55
C THR A 616 12.08 -30.35 -23.15
N VAL A 617 13.09 -29.92 -23.88
CA VAL A 617 13.13 -28.62 -24.56
C VAL A 617 13.35 -28.84 -26.05
N ARG A 618 12.31 -28.58 -26.84
CA ARG A 618 12.27 -28.95 -28.27
C ARG A 618 11.76 -27.79 -29.14
N PRO A 619 12.15 -27.73 -30.42
CA PRO A 619 11.54 -26.85 -31.40
C PRO A 619 10.03 -27.13 -31.46
N GLU A 620 9.22 -26.08 -31.41
CA GLU A 620 7.75 -26.21 -31.45
C GLU A 620 7.20 -25.70 -32.77
N TYR A 621 7.60 -24.50 -33.20
CA TYR A 621 7.20 -23.92 -34.48
C TYR A 621 8.20 -22.87 -34.98
N PRO A 622 8.25 -22.62 -36.30
CA PRO A 622 9.09 -21.58 -36.88
C PRO A 622 8.54 -20.18 -36.60
N LEU A 623 9.44 -19.22 -36.41
CA LEU A 623 9.11 -17.80 -36.32
C LEU A 623 9.06 -17.20 -37.73
N GLU A 624 7.85 -16.98 -38.26
CA GLU A 624 7.63 -16.56 -39.64
C GLU A 624 7.39 -15.05 -39.79
N ASP A 625 6.98 -14.37 -38.71
CA ASP A 625 6.77 -12.91 -38.72
C ASP A 625 8.06 -12.17 -38.37
N TYR A 626 8.79 -11.78 -39.41
CA TYR A 626 10.06 -11.06 -39.27
C TYR A 626 9.91 -9.61 -38.76
N THR A 627 8.69 -9.07 -38.73
CA THR A 627 8.42 -7.71 -38.21
C THR A 627 8.25 -7.68 -36.69
N GLN A 628 8.03 -8.85 -36.07
CA GLN A 628 7.88 -8.95 -34.62
C GLN A 628 9.17 -8.58 -33.89
N THR A 629 9.00 -7.83 -32.81
CA THR A 629 10.07 -7.51 -31.87
C THR A 629 10.25 -8.64 -30.85
N PHE A 630 11.44 -8.77 -30.28
CA PHE A 630 11.70 -9.78 -29.25
C PHE A 630 10.85 -9.59 -27.98
N ASN A 631 10.44 -8.35 -27.67
CA ASN A 631 9.45 -8.08 -26.62
C ASN A 631 8.10 -8.75 -26.94
N GLN A 632 7.59 -8.57 -28.16
CA GLN A 632 6.33 -9.20 -28.59
C GLN A 632 6.43 -10.72 -28.60
N ILE A 633 7.56 -11.27 -29.06
CA ILE A 633 7.81 -12.71 -29.05
C ILE A 633 7.77 -13.23 -27.61
N ILE A 634 8.51 -12.64 -26.67
CA ILE A 634 8.53 -13.06 -25.26
C ILE A 634 7.14 -12.98 -24.62
N THR A 635 6.40 -11.90 -24.86
CA THR A 635 5.04 -11.72 -24.30
C THR A 635 4.10 -12.80 -24.81
N LYS A 636 4.15 -13.14 -26.10
CA LYS A 636 3.34 -14.22 -26.68
C LYS A 636 3.65 -15.57 -26.03
N GLN A 637 4.91 -15.81 -25.66
CA GLN A 637 5.37 -17.08 -25.08
C GLN A 637 5.24 -17.18 -23.55
N ARG A 638 4.85 -16.12 -22.86
CA ARG A 638 4.81 -16.07 -21.37
C ARG A 638 6.13 -16.53 -20.73
N SER A 639 7.27 -16.24 -21.37
CA SER A 639 8.58 -16.66 -20.85
C SER A 639 8.95 -15.84 -19.61
N ASN A 640 9.16 -16.51 -18.48
CA ASN A 640 9.61 -15.88 -17.25
C ASN A 640 11.12 -15.55 -17.37
N GLY A 641 11.46 -14.26 -17.27
CA GLY A 641 12.86 -13.80 -17.14
C GLY A 641 13.51 -13.14 -18.36
N ARG A 642 12.76 -12.75 -19.40
CA ARG A 642 13.30 -12.13 -20.64
C ARG A 642 14.40 -12.95 -21.33
N LYS A 643 14.33 -14.27 -21.18
CA LYS A 643 15.20 -15.25 -21.84
C LYS A 643 14.38 -16.05 -22.85
N ILE A 644 14.96 -16.29 -24.02
CA ILE A 644 14.34 -17.09 -25.08
C ILE A 644 15.36 -18.04 -25.68
N ARG A 645 14.91 -19.24 -26.03
CA ARG A 645 15.73 -20.24 -26.72
C ARG A 645 15.24 -20.39 -28.14
N LEU A 646 16.15 -20.32 -29.09
CA LEU A 646 15.87 -20.48 -30.51
C LEU A 646 16.77 -21.57 -31.09
N TRP A 647 16.24 -22.37 -32.01
CA TRP A 647 17.05 -23.20 -32.89
C TRP A 647 17.17 -22.53 -34.25
N ILE A 648 18.37 -22.53 -34.83
CA ILE A 648 18.63 -22.00 -36.17
C ILE A 648 18.64 -23.14 -37.19
N GLU A 649 17.77 -23.02 -38.19
CA GLU A 649 17.70 -23.89 -39.34
C GLU A 649 18.37 -23.21 -40.54
N GLU A 650 19.29 -23.93 -41.19
CA GLU A 650 20.07 -23.44 -42.32
C GLU A 650 19.76 -24.27 -43.58
N MET A 651 19.46 -23.61 -44.69
CA MET A 651 19.12 -24.29 -45.95
C MET A 651 20.34 -24.59 -46.82
N GLU A 652 20.52 -25.85 -47.23
CA GLU A 652 21.57 -26.29 -48.17
C GLU A 652 21.23 -25.98 -49.64
N LEU A 653 22.27 -25.75 -50.46
CA LEU A 653 22.19 -25.26 -51.85
C LEU A 653 21.46 -26.25 -52.81
N ALA A 654 20.23 -25.90 -53.20
CA ALA A 654 19.67 -26.22 -54.51
C ALA A 654 18.92 -25.00 -55.06
N GLU A 655 19.02 -24.74 -56.37
CA GLU A 655 18.60 -23.48 -57.02
C GLU A 655 17.09 -23.16 -56.95
N SER A 656 16.28 -24.06 -56.36
CA SER A 656 14.82 -23.91 -56.22
C SER A 656 14.27 -24.26 -54.82
N SER A 657 15.12 -24.32 -53.78
CA SER A 657 14.65 -24.65 -52.43
C SER A 657 13.88 -23.48 -51.81
N ILE A 658 12.56 -23.65 -51.68
CA ILE A 658 11.66 -22.78 -50.91
C ILE A 658 11.37 -23.52 -49.61
N TRP A 659 11.33 -22.80 -48.48
CA TRP A 659 10.92 -23.42 -47.22
C TRP A 659 9.52 -24.03 -47.35
N PRO A 660 9.24 -25.19 -46.74
CA PRO A 660 7.90 -25.79 -46.80
C PRO A 660 6.86 -24.79 -46.28
N LEU A 661 5.85 -24.47 -47.12
CA LEU A 661 4.75 -23.57 -46.76
C LEU A 661 3.85 -24.27 -45.74
N ARG A 662 3.64 -23.64 -44.58
CA ARG A 662 2.79 -24.17 -43.49
C ARG A 662 1.37 -23.59 -43.44
N GLU A 663 1.06 -22.56 -44.24
CA GLU A 663 -0.31 -22.02 -44.32
C GLU A 663 -1.26 -23.04 -44.97
N GLY A 664 -2.25 -23.52 -44.21
CA GLY A 664 -3.32 -24.39 -44.72
C GLY A 664 -3.20 -25.89 -44.40
N GLY A 665 -2.51 -26.28 -43.31
CA GLY A 665 -2.49 -27.68 -42.85
C GLY A 665 -1.47 -28.55 -43.56
N SER A 666 -0.22 -28.07 -43.65
CA SER A 666 0.92 -28.91 -44.05
C SER A 666 1.01 -30.13 -43.14
N SER A 667 0.91 -31.33 -43.72
CA SER A 667 1.14 -32.60 -43.02
C SER A 667 2.62 -32.87 -42.76
N GLU A 668 3.54 -31.94 -43.03
CA GLU A 668 4.98 -32.12 -42.84
C GLU A 668 5.45 -31.68 -41.44
N ILE A 669 6.05 -32.62 -40.71
CA ILE A 669 6.67 -32.42 -39.39
C ILE A 669 8.20 -32.49 -39.48
N LEU A 670 8.87 -31.72 -38.62
CA LEU A 670 10.32 -31.68 -38.46
C LEU A 670 10.77 -32.68 -37.39
N LEU A 671 11.57 -33.68 -37.79
CA LEU A 671 12.16 -34.66 -36.88
C LEU A 671 13.68 -34.53 -36.83
N PHE A 672 14.26 -34.72 -35.64
CA PHE A 672 15.70 -34.72 -35.41
C PHE A 672 16.23 -36.15 -35.32
N LEU A 673 17.45 -36.36 -35.78
CA LEU A 673 18.07 -37.68 -35.86
C LEU A 673 19.29 -37.74 -34.94
N LYS A 674 19.33 -38.76 -34.09
CA LYS A 674 20.50 -39.10 -33.27
C LYS A 674 20.99 -40.52 -33.58
N HIS A 675 22.28 -40.65 -33.86
CA HIS A 675 22.92 -41.94 -34.06
C HIS A 675 23.53 -42.45 -32.76
N TYR A 676 23.26 -43.71 -32.43
CA TYR A 676 23.99 -44.43 -31.40
C TYR A 676 25.14 -45.22 -32.01
N ASP A 677 26.37 -44.83 -31.71
CA ASP A 677 27.57 -45.58 -32.09
C ASP A 677 27.88 -46.64 -31.01
N GLY A 678 27.44 -47.89 -31.25
CA GLY A 678 27.59 -49.00 -30.31
C GLY A 678 29.04 -49.21 -29.82
N PRO A 679 30.05 -49.26 -30.71
CA PRO A 679 31.46 -49.32 -30.32
C PRO A 679 31.98 -48.17 -29.42
N GLN A 680 31.44 -46.96 -29.57
CA GLN A 680 31.87 -45.80 -28.79
C GLN A 680 30.96 -45.52 -27.58
N GLU A 681 29.85 -46.26 -27.45
CA GLU A 681 28.78 -46.05 -26.46
C GLU A 681 28.30 -44.58 -26.41
N GLN A 682 28.29 -43.91 -27.56
CA GLN A 682 27.95 -42.49 -27.67
C GLN A 682 26.72 -42.25 -28.54
N MET A 683 25.83 -41.39 -28.05
CA MET A 683 24.76 -40.80 -28.85
C MET A 683 25.28 -39.51 -29.48
N THR A 684 25.04 -39.30 -30.78
CA THR A 684 25.44 -38.08 -31.50
C THR A 684 24.28 -37.53 -32.31
N GLY A 685 24.07 -36.21 -32.25
CA GLY A 685 23.16 -35.54 -33.19
C GLY A 685 23.71 -35.64 -34.61
N VAL A 686 22.83 -35.96 -35.57
CA VAL A 686 23.22 -36.15 -36.97
C VAL A 686 22.69 -35.00 -37.83
N GLY A 687 21.42 -34.65 -37.63
CA GLY A 687 20.74 -33.58 -38.36
C GLY A 687 19.24 -33.65 -38.19
N HIS A 688 18.51 -33.01 -39.09
CA HIS A 688 17.05 -32.96 -39.08
C HIS A 688 16.46 -33.32 -40.45
N VAL A 689 15.21 -33.78 -40.47
CA VAL A 689 14.49 -34.18 -41.69
C VAL A 689 13.02 -33.80 -41.61
N TYR A 690 12.43 -33.43 -42.76
CA TYR A 690 10.99 -33.25 -42.89
C TYR A 690 10.32 -34.53 -43.38
N VAL A 691 9.27 -34.97 -42.68
CA VAL A 691 8.46 -36.14 -43.05
C VAL A 691 6.99 -35.78 -43.07
N ARG A 692 6.19 -36.45 -43.91
CA ARG A 692 4.74 -36.29 -43.91
C ARG A 692 4.12 -37.18 -42.84
N GLN A 693 3.18 -36.68 -42.08
CA GLN A 693 2.48 -37.38 -40.99
C GLN A 693 1.86 -38.71 -41.44
N ASN A 694 1.39 -38.78 -42.69
CA ASN A 694 0.77 -39.98 -43.27
C ASN A 694 1.77 -40.99 -43.85
N ASP A 695 3.06 -40.64 -43.93
CA ASP A 695 4.08 -41.56 -44.40
C ASP A 695 4.38 -42.60 -43.32
N GLN A 696 4.76 -43.81 -43.74
CA GLN A 696 5.19 -44.87 -42.82
C GLN A 696 6.59 -44.59 -42.27
N ALA A 697 6.81 -44.98 -41.01
CA ALA A 697 8.11 -44.82 -40.33
C ALA A 697 9.26 -45.51 -41.10
N ASN A 698 9.00 -46.61 -41.83
CA ASN A 698 10.00 -47.27 -42.66
C ASN A 698 10.63 -46.37 -43.74
N ASN A 699 9.90 -45.34 -44.22
CA ASN A 699 10.47 -44.36 -45.17
C ASN A 699 11.66 -43.59 -44.56
N LEU A 700 11.67 -43.43 -43.23
CA LEU A 700 12.76 -42.80 -42.50
C LEU A 700 14.04 -43.64 -42.57
N SER A 701 13.93 -44.96 -42.44
CA SER A 701 15.06 -45.90 -42.52
C SER A 701 15.81 -45.75 -43.84
N THR A 702 15.09 -45.71 -44.98
CA THR A 702 15.71 -45.51 -46.30
C THR A 702 16.42 -44.16 -46.41
N ARG A 703 15.84 -43.11 -45.84
CA ARG A 703 16.45 -41.76 -45.81
C ARG A 703 17.70 -41.72 -44.93
N ILE A 704 17.66 -42.34 -43.75
CA ILE A 704 18.80 -42.43 -42.82
C ILE A 704 19.97 -43.19 -43.47
N ILE A 705 19.71 -44.34 -44.12
CA ILE A 705 20.74 -45.11 -44.82
C ILE A 705 21.46 -44.25 -45.86
N LYS A 706 20.68 -43.46 -46.64
CA LYS A 706 21.24 -42.53 -47.62
C LYS A 706 21.99 -41.37 -46.95
N PHE A 707 21.42 -40.79 -45.89
CA PHE A 707 22.01 -39.66 -45.15
C PHE A 707 23.35 -40.03 -44.52
N MET A 708 23.45 -41.24 -43.97
CA MET A 708 24.65 -41.76 -43.33
C MET A 708 25.65 -42.40 -44.30
N ASN A 709 25.35 -42.45 -45.61
CA ASN A 709 26.14 -43.15 -46.64
C ASN A 709 26.38 -44.63 -46.31
N TRP A 710 25.36 -45.33 -45.82
CA TRP A 710 25.42 -46.74 -45.46
C TRP A 710 25.03 -47.65 -46.64
N PRO A 711 25.46 -48.93 -46.65
CA PRO A 711 25.02 -49.89 -47.67
C PRO A 711 23.49 -50.03 -47.65
N SER A 712 22.86 -50.14 -48.81
CA SER A 712 21.39 -50.29 -48.93
C SER A 712 20.83 -51.53 -48.23
N SER A 713 21.69 -52.51 -47.91
CA SER A 713 21.36 -53.72 -47.16
C SER A 713 21.45 -53.55 -45.62
N ALA A 714 21.77 -52.35 -45.13
CA ALA A 714 21.90 -52.11 -43.69
C ALA A 714 20.53 -52.14 -43.01
N LEU A 715 20.42 -52.93 -41.94
CA LEU A 715 19.24 -52.95 -41.07
C LEU A 715 19.39 -51.91 -39.96
N ILE A 716 18.33 -51.14 -39.72
CA ILE A 716 18.29 -50.06 -38.73
C ILE A 716 17.11 -50.32 -37.78
N ILE A 717 17.32 -50.06 -36.50
CA ILE A 717 16.23 -49.99 -35.50
C ILE A 717 16.05 -48.51 -35.12
N LEU A 718 14.79 -48.10 -35.02
CA LEU A 718 14.39 -46.73 -34.69
C LEU A 718 13.75 -46.69 -33.29
N PHE A 719 14.12 -45.67 -32.53
CA PHE A 719 13.55 -45.40 -31.22
C PHE A 719 13.19 -43.92 -31.11
N GLU A 720 12.12 -43.63 -30.38
CA GLU A 720 11.73 -42.27 -30.03
C GLU A 720 12.35 -41.86 -28.69
N GLU A 721 13.00 -40.70 -28.65
CA GLU A 721 13.48 -40.05 -27.42
C GLU A 721 12.35 -39.21 -26.79
N VAL A 722 11.52 -39.85 -25.98
CA VAL A 722 10.34 -39.24 -25.34
C VAL A 722 10.72 -38.29 -24.20
N LYS A 723 11.47 -38.78 -23.21
CA LYS A 723 11.83 -38.02 -21.99
C LYS A 723 13.02 -38.66 -21.26
N PRO A 724 13.61 -38.00 -20.23
CA PRO A 724 14.70 -38.60 -19.47
C PRO A 724 14.35 -40.00 -18.94
N GLY A 725 15.18 -40.98 -19.29
CA GLY A 725 15.01 -42.38 -18.88
C GLY A 725 13.93 -43.17 -19.64
N MET A 726 13.29 -42.60 -20.67
CA MET A 726 12.29 -43.30 -21.48
C MET A 726 12.61 -43.16 -22.96
N THR A 727 12.74 -44.31 -23.63
CA THR A 727 12.98 -44.41 -25.06
C THR A 727 12.11 -45.55 -25.57
N THR A 728 11.30 -45.28 -26.59
CA THR A 728 10.27 -46.22 -27.09
C THR A 728 10.69 -46.75 -28.45
N MET A 729 10.62 -48.06 -28.67
CA MET A 729 10.89 -48.62 -30.00
C MET A 729 9.75 -48.25 -30.95
N MET A 730 10.08 -47.79 -32.16
CA MET A 730 9.09 -47.43 -33.17
C MET A 730 8.69 -48.65 -34.00
N ASP A 731 7.40 -48.77 -34.30
CA ASP A 731 6.90 -49.74 -35.29
C ASP A 731 7.13 -49.17 -36.70
N PRO A 732 7.95 -49.82 -37.56
CA PRO A 732 8.21 -49.35 -38.93
C PRO A 732 6.98 -49.33 -39.84
N SER A 733 5.94 -50.12 -39.51
CA SER A 733 4.72 -50.26 -40.31
C SER A 733 3.67 -49.17 -40.03
N GLU A 734 3.78 -48.51 -38.88
CA GLU A 734 2.92 -47.41 -38.47
C GLU A 734 3.27 -46.09 -39.17
N THR A 735 2.28 -45.19 -39.20
CA THR A 735 2.47 -43.83 -39.73
C THR A 735 3.07 -42.91 -38.67
N PHE A 736 3.75 -41.83 -39.07
CA PHE A 736 4.26 -40.84 -38.11
C PHE A 736 3.13 -40.23 -37.26
N GLN A 737 1.93 -40.08 -37.81
CA GLN A 737 0.73 -39.67 -37.07
C GLN A 737 0.29 -40.72 -36.05
N GLY A 738 0.29 -42.00 -36.42
CA GLY A 738 -0.05 -43.11 -35.53
C GLY A 738 0.94 -43.28 -34.36
N LEU A 739 2.19 -42.87 -34.57
CA LEU A 739 3.23 -42.80 -33.54
C LEU A 739 3.18 -41.51 -32.69
N GLU A 740 2.16 -40.66 -32.89
CA GLU A 740 1.96 -39.38 -32.18
C GLU A 740 3.14 -38.39 -32.28
N LEU A 741 3.97 -38.51 -33.32
CA LEU A 741 5.16 -37.68 -33.50
C LEU A 741 4.81 -36.24 -33.93
N GLN A 742 5.55 -35.29 -33.36
CA GLN A 742 5.37 -33.85 -33.54
C GLN A 742 6.69 -33.16 -33.93
N ASP A 743 6.59 -31.88 -34.30
CA ASP A 743 7.75 -31.05 -34.58
C ASP A 743 8.73 -31.03 -33.41
N GLY A 744 10.01 -31.27 -33.69
CA GLY A 744 11.06 -31.29 -32.66
C GLY A 744 11.23 -32.62 -31.94
N ASP A 745 10.51 -33.68 -32.34
CA ASP A 745 10.78 -35.02 -31.82
C ASP A 745 12.12 -35.57 -32.33
N ILE A 746 12.77 -36.37 -31.48
CA ILE A 746 14.12 -36.88 -31.72
C ILE A 746 14.01 -38.39 -31.90
N ILE A 747 14.43 -38.86 -33.08
CA ILE A 747 14.52 -40.28 -33.41
C ILE A 747 15.96 -40.73 -33.22
N ARG A 748 16.16 -41.66 -32.29
CA ARG A 748 17.41 -42.37 -32.08
C ARG A 748 17.47 -43.59 -32.98
N PHE A 749 18.60 -43.83 -33.61
CA PHE A 749 18.77 -44.97 -34.48
C PHE A 749 20.14 -45.61 -34.33
N GLN A 750 20.19 -46.91 -34.58
CA GLN A 750 21.42 -47.69 -34.57
C GLN A 750 21.38 -48.79 -35.65
N ARG A 751 22.55 -49.22 -36.11
CA ARG A 751 22.66 -50.42 -36.95
C ARG A 751 22.34 -51.66 -36.12
N THR A 752 21.68 -52.62 -36.74
CA THR A 752 21.38 -53.92 -36.13
C THR A 752 21.84 -55.09 -37.01
N THR A 753 22.13 -56.22 -36.38
CA THR A 753 22.28 -57.54 -37.04
C THR A 753 21.01 -58.36 -36.82
N GLU A 754 20.69 -59.29 -37.72
CA GLU A 754 19.44 -60.11 -37.66
C GLU A 754 19.18 -60.77 -36.29
N SER A 755 20.20 -60.99 -35.47
CA SER A 755 20.08 -61.57 -34.11
C SER A 755 19.38 -60.68 -33.08
N LEU A 756 19.27 -59.37 -33.30
CA LEU A 756 18.72 -58.37 -32.35
C LEU A 756 17.28 -57.96 -32.69
N LEU A 757 16.72 -58.39 -33.82
CA LEU A 757 15.34 -58.10 -34.24
C LEU A 757 14.32 -59.13 -33.73
N LEU A 758 14.78 -60.25 -33.17
CA LEU A 758 13.97 -61.40 -32.71
C LEU A 758 13.91 -61.56 -31.18
N SER A 759 14.47 -60.61 -30.42
CA SER A 759 14.52 -60.64 -28.95
C SER A 759 13.57 -59.64 -28.30
#